data_AF-G2YYE0-F1
#
_entry.id   AF-G2YYE0-F1
#
_cell.length_a   1.000
_cell.length_b   1.000
_cell.length_c   1.000
_cell.angle_alpha   90.00
_cell.angle_beta   90.00
_cell.angle_gamma   90.00
#
_symmetry.space_group_name_H-M   'P 1'
#
loop_
_entity.id
_entity.type
_entity.pdbx_description
1 polymer ?
#
loop_
_entity_poly.entity_id
_entity_poly.type
_entity_poly.pdbx_seq_one_letter_code
_entity_poly.pdbx_strand_id
1 'polypeptide(L)'
;MANNKSSKPERTTIGGSLNIPRMISGLWQLAGGHDQNVDVEAAAKAMEPLIEAGLDCFDMADHYGDAGESCLSPEFLILRLLTRVELVMGQHNSSSTKEMIAFTKWCPLENGVTSFENAEKAVDLALKRMKQEKIELMQYHAWDYTDDSYIRNLEHLRTLQKQGKIGMIGMTNTDAAHLELLINTGFKIATNQVSCSVIDRRHVRGRLASVCTEHDVGILAYGTLLGGYLSEKWLGVDEPKDETELNWSLRKYLRFIKAAGGWSSYQVVLQALSTVAKKHGVGISAVATRHVLDLPAVSAVIVGSRLSSTSDKYTASNLEAFSFALDAEDMALIAKAQEGLSDIPGDCGDEYRRPPFLTAKGDLSDHLGEQDQDVKIAKAIASGARIEYSSGSYWEPIASYCRAVRTGNTIRVSGTTANSPVSSIPAIGGKSARSQTVAILDIVARAIKALGGDLSDVVQTRIFLQNEEDVEVVSLAHGWAFKCVGIRPSNTLVVSGVIGDEFLAEIEVEAELGYREVLRETNTFLERAHVINTSLFLLGIFSFVQQHTTLINMIDHVLGRPSVKFRKIQVLAVVSFWSFYLFKGNRDGPPKLRKLSRLLEKYLTPWQTLVITLLYLYIARNLGKLVGLECPEPLANLYTRSYFRATWVTTALDAGFWSAMRIRRKWIRDFAGVIFTFYYLIAAEQADEKVRKVRGMLTVDHLRVSWNKGTTPYLGFLSNLLRPRFMRYPPRAIRIPRPSSSDYKDPVNGWLFFDGPLSALKAHTKIVLDIPGGGFVAMDPRTNDDKLFAWAGKTGLPVLSLDYKKAPEFPYPYALNECYDVYSTIIASRGRCVGLSGDTIPKVVITGDSAGGNLAASTTLMIIESGKTDARQFMGQGTLPIPDGLVLIYPGLDMNIGNWMSDEQMSLIKEKKYRKTNKGIIQRKSMQYTLAAGTPHQSEDEDESPMKLPSPPVSREETTELSPRKPSKISLPSPQYSTAAPTILSPSLTRTPANIDPLTPSTSHHPAPLRTRLAMSSMISYFNDRILTPEMMRAMIILYIGPHNRPDFSTDYLLSPILAPDSLLAQFPKTYFITGERDPLVDDTVIFAGRLRRCQGEDAAEVMLIPGISHGFLQFVGIFPEGWKYIFQCGKWMQEIFSESEQRELAKANGNERHHRRTRTESSGDEDMGLEMRMSISGKGKGPGDVNGNGERRRKEKLLREEIGSGERGRTRLRGGLKRQKSMVSLASEDDLLGRRMLGLVGGLTGRGDDGGADD
;
A
#
# COMPACT_ATOMS: atom_id res chain seq x y z
N MET A 1 -9.73 -51.08 -49.88
CA MET A 1 -8.47 -51.12 -50.64
C MET A 1 -7.39 -50.47 -49.79
N ALA A 2 -6.19 -51.06 -49.70
CA ALA A 2 -5.09 -50.45 -48.95
C ALA A 2 -4.36 -49.46 -49.87
N ASN A 3 -4.66 -48.17 -49.75
CA ASN A 3 -3.96 -47.14 -50.51
C ASN A 3 -2.58 -46.90 -49.88
N ASN A 4 -1.54 -46.90 -50.72
CA ASN A 4 -0.20 -46.44 -50.36
C ASN A 4 -0.29 -45.06 -49.70
N LYS A 5 0.14 -44.97 -48.44
CA LYS A 5 0.39 -43.68 -47.78
C LYS A 5 1.87 -43.39 -47.84
N SER A 6 2.20 -42.11 -48.01
CA SER A 6 3.57 -41.63 -48.26
C SER A 6 4.53 -42.05 -47.13
N SER A 7 5.67 -42.64 -47.48
CA SER A 7 6.79 -42.89 -46.56
C SER A 7 7.66 -41.64 -46.35
N LYS A 8 7.10 -40.45 -46.60
CA LYS A 8 7.74 -39.13 -46.52
C LYS A 8 6.74 -38.12 -45.94
N PRO A 9 7.18 -37.13 -45.15
CA PRO A 9 6.30 -36.16 -44.52
C PRO A 9 5.58 -35.27 -45.55
N GLU A 10 4.44 -34.70 -45.13
CA GLU A 10 3.85 -33.56 -45.83
C GLU A 10 4.85 -32.40 -45.91
N ARG A 11 4.74 -31.55 -46.93
CA ARG A 11 5.50 -30.30 -47.05
C ARG A 11 4.58 -29.09 -47.14
N THR A 12 5.11 -27.92 -46.79
CA THR A 12 4.43 -26.62 -46.87
C THR A 12 5.40 -25.53 -47.30
N THR A 13 4.89 -24.39 -47.74
CA THR A 13 5.71 -23.20 -48.05
C THR A 13 5.57 -22.18 -46.93
N ILE A 14 6.68 -21.58 -46.49
CA ILE A 14 6.69 -20.43 -45.56
C ILE A 14 7.28 -19.18 -46.24
N GLY A 15 6.85 -18.00 -45.79
CA GLY A 15 7.31 -16.70 -46.31
C GLY A 15 7.04 -16.46 -47.80
N GLY A 16 6.14 -17.25 -48.39
CA GLY A 16 5.83 -17.28 -49.82
C GLY A 16 6.91 -17.88 -50.73
N SER A 17 7.97 -18.52 -50.19
CA SER A 17 9.10 -18.97 -51.03
C SER A 17 9.87 -20.22 -50.58
N LEU A 18 9.98 -20.52 -49.27
CA LEU A 18 10.77 -21.67 -48.80
C LEU A 18 9.88 -22.90 -48.55
N ASN A 19 10.17 -24.01 -49.23
CA ASN A 19 9.42 -25.26 -49.13
C ASN A 19 10.04 -26.22 -48.10
N ILE A 20 9.36 -26.43 -46.97
CA ILE A 20 9.83 -27.20 -45.82
C ILE A 20 8.96 -28.43 -45.54
N PRO A 21 9.48 -29.49 -44.91
CA PRO A 21 8.64 -30.53 -44.33
C PRO A 21 7.79 -29.95 -43.19
N ARG A 22 6.56 -30.45 -43.04
CA ARG A 22 5.67 -30.07 -41.92
C ARG A 22 6.13 -30.63 -40.58
N MET A 23 7.19 -31.42 -40.55
CA MET A 23 7.91 -31.80 -39.33
C MET A 23 9.39 -31.42 -39.46
N ILE A 24 9.87 -30.64 -38.49
CA ILE A 24 11.24 -30.13 -38.39
C ILE A 24 11.94 -30.87 -37.24
N SER A 25 13.20 -31.28 -37.47
CA SER A 25 14.04 -31.90 -36.42
C SER A 25 14.64 -30.82 -35.52
N GLY A 26 14.13 -30.70 -34.29
CA GLY A 26 14.67 -29.81 -33.27
C GLY A 26 15.91 -30.41 -32.59
N LEU A 27 16.99 -29.64 -32.50
CA LEU A 27 18.31 -30.12 -32.07
C LEU A 27 18.72 -29.65 -30.65
N TRP A 28 17.77 -29.14 -29.86
CA TRP A 28 18.00 -28.69 -28.48
C TRP A 28 18.55 -29.77 -27.53
N GLN A 29 18.43 -31.05 -27.89
CA GLN A 29 18.95 -32.18 -27.12
C GLN A 29 20.49 -32.27 -27.15
N LEU A 30 21.14 -31.55 -28.07
CA LEU A 30 22.60 -31.42 -28.18
C LEU A 30 23.15 -30.23 -27.38
N ALA A 31 22.28 -29.47 -26.71
CA ALA A 31 22.66 -28.42 -25.76
C ALA A 31 23.18 -29.02 -24.44
N GLY A 32 23.87 -28.19 -23.65
CA GLY A 32 24.40 -28.57 -22.34
C GLY A 32 23.33 -29.09 -21.38
N GLY A 33 23.69 -30.07 -20.55
CA GLY A 33 22.80 -30.68 -19.56
C GLY A 33 21.94 -31.87 -20.02
N HIS A 34 22.04 -32.30 -21.30
CA HIS A 34 21.45 -33.55 -21.77
C HIS A 34 22.49 -34.65 -22.02
N ASP A 35 23.51 -34.39 -22.86
CA ASP A 35 24.63 -35.28 -23.11
C ASP A 35 25.95 -34.47 -23.08
N GLN A 36 26.84 -34.74 -22.12
CA GLN A 36 28.02 -33.88 -21.89
C GLN A 36 29.11 -34.03 -22.97
N ASN A 37 29.23 -35.21 -23.59
CA ASN A 37 30.20 -35.53 -24.63
C ASN A 37 29.49 -35.83 -25.95
N VAL A 38 29.25 -34.81 -26.78
CA VAL A 38 28.69 -34.96 -28.13
C VAL A 38 29.82 -35.03 -29.16
N ASP A 39 29.89 -36.12 -29.91
CA ASP A 39 30.76 -36.27 -31.07
C ASP A 39 30.12 -35.58 -32.29
N VAL A 40 30.81 -34.57 -32.82
CA VAL A 40 30.34 -33.73 -33.93
C VAL A 40 30.29 -34.51 -35.26
N GLU A 41 31.22 -35.43 -35.49
CA GLU A 41 31.28 -36.20 -36.74
C GLU A 41 30.25 -37.34 -36.73
N ALA A 42 30.08 -38.01 -35.58
CA ALA A 42 29.03 -39.01 -35.41
C ALA A 42 27.63 -38.38 -35.52
N ALA A 43 27.41 -37.20 -34.92
CA ALA A 43 26.15 -36.48 -35.03
C ALA A 43 25.85 -36.05 -36.47
N ALA A 44 26.84 -35.53 -37.22
CA ALA A 44 26.66 -35.10 -38.61
C ALA A 44 26.27 -36.26 -39.56
N LYS A 45 26.80 -37.46 -39.32
CA LYS A 45 26.42 -38.70 -40.04
C LYS A 45 25.02 -39.18 -39.65
N ALA A 46 24.66 -39.07 -38.37
CA ALA A 46 23.32 -39.45 -37.87
C ALA A 46 22.16 -38.56 -38.39
N MET A 47 22.46 -37.49 -39.14
CA MET A 47 21.45 -36.70 -39.86
C MET A 47 21.05 -37.30 -41.21
N GLU A 48 21.93 -38.10 -41.85
CA GLU A 48 21.68 -38.61 -43.20
C GLU A 48 20.38 -39.45 -43.34
N PRO A 49 20.02 -40.35 -42.39
CA PRO A 49 18.77 -41.10 -42.47
C PRO A 49 17.51 -40.22 -42.31
N LEU A 50 17.61 -39.08 -41.61
CA LEU A 50 16.51 -38.12 -41.49
C LEU A 50 16.30 -37.40 -42.82
N ILE A 51 17.37 -36.97 -43.48
CA ILE A 51 17.31 -36.30 -44.80
C ILE A 51 16.77 -37.27 -45.86
N GLU A 52 17.21 -38.53 -45.89
CA GLU A 52 16.68 -39.55 -46.82
C GLU A 52 15.19 -39.84 -46.62
N ALA A 53 14.72 -39.83 -45.36
CA ALA A 53 13.30 -39.91 -45.01
C ALA A 53 12.48 -38.65 -45.37
N GLY A 54 13.13 -37.57 -45.81
CA GLY A 54 12.49 -36.29 -46.13
C GLY A 54 12.25 -35.37 -44.92
N LEU A 55 12.91 -35.64 -43.79
CA LEU A 55 13.03 -34.73 -42.63
C LEU A 55 14.34 -33.92 -42.78
N ASP A 56 14.40 -33.16 -43.87
CA ASP A 56 15.53 -32.37 -44.37
C ASP A 56 15.66 -30.97 -43.73
N CYS A 57 14.84 -30.64 -42.74
CA CYS A 57 14.85 -29.34 -42.07
C CYS A 57 15.14 -29.47 -40.56
N PHE A 58 16.07 -28.64 -40.08
CA PHE A 58 16.63 -28.70 -38.72
C PHE A 58 16.55 -27.34 -38.02
N ASP A 59 16.14 -27.33 -36.74
CA ASP A 59 16.02 -26.12 -35.92
C ASP A 59 16.99 -26.16 -34.72
N MET A 60 17.78 -25.09 -34.58
CA MET A 60 18.79 -24.88 -33.53
C MET A 60 18.72 -23.45 -32.98
N ALA A 61 19.64 -23.05 -32.09
CA ALA A 61 19.75 -21.68 -31.60
C ALA A 61 21.16 -21.33 -31.09
N ASP A 62 21.48 -20.03 -31.08
CA ASP A 62 22.73 -19.44 -30.59
C ASP A 62 23.10 -19.77 -29.12
N HIS A 63 22.09 -19.96 -28.26
CA HIS A 63 22.26 -20.19 -26.83
C HIS A 63 22.25 -21.68 -26.43
N TYR A 64 22.34 -22.62 -27.38
CA TYR A 64 22.36 -24.07 -27.10
C TYR A 64 23.76 -24.54 -26.62
N GLY A 65 24.11 -24.14 -25.40
CA GLY A 65 25.33 -24.49 -24.66
C GLY A 65 25.08 -24.60 -23.14
N ASP A 66 26.11 -24.84 -22.33
CA ASP A 66 25.93 -25.05 -20.89
C ASP A 66 25.44 -23.79 -20.16
N ALA A 67 24.28 -23.92 -19.52
CA ALA A 67 23.68 -22.92 -18.61
C ALA A 67 24.02 -23.21 -17.14
N GLY A 68 25.21 -23.76 -16.89
CA GLY A 68 25.74 -24.07 -15.57
C GLY A 68 26.46 -22.88 -14.93
N GLU A 69 26.10 -22.60 -13.68
CA GLU A 69 26.80 -21.84 -12.61
C GLU A 69 28.00 -20.94 -12.98
N SER A 70 27.94 -19.66 -12.54
CA SER A 70 29.01 -18.62 -12.57
C SER A 70 28.97 -17.57 -13.70
N CYS A 71 27.83 -16.90 -13.91
CA CYS A 71 27.72 -15.76 -14.83
C CYS A 71 28.24 -14.42 -14.24
N LEU A 72 29.51 -14.36 -13.80
CA LEU A 72 30.08 -13.16 -13.12
C LEU A 72 31.50 -12.75 -13.57
N SER A 73 31.99 -13.16 -14.75
CA SER A 73 33.25 -12.62 -15.32
C SER A 73 33.11 -12.23 -16.81
N PRO A 74 33.49 -10.99 -17.21
CA PRO A 74 33.44 -10.57 -18.62
C PRO A 74 34.30 -11.41 -19.57
N GLU A 75 35.40 -11.97 -19.06
CA GLU A 75 36.34 -12.78 -19.84
C GLU A 75 35.72 -14.12 -20.30
N PHE A 76 34.75 -14.66 -19.55
CA PHE A 76 33.99 -15.84 -19.97
C PHE A 76 32.89 -15.53 -21.00
N LEU A 77 32.52 -14.26 -21.18
CA LEU A 77 31.46 -13.86 -22.12
C LEU A 77 31.84 -14.20 -23.57
N ILE A 78 33.13 -14.14 -23.90
CA ILE A 78 33.70 -14.51 -25.20
C ILE A 78 33.70 -16.05 -25.40
N LEU A 79 33.78 -16.83 -24.31
CA LEU A 79 33.77 -18.30 -24.36
C LEU A 79 32.37 -18.92 -24.41
N ARG A 80 31.30 -18.14 -24.13
CA ARG A 80 29.90 -18.62 -24.13
C ARG A 80 29.37 -19.01 -25.53
N LEU A 81 30.21 -18.87 -26.56
CA LEU A 81 29.90 -19.12 -27.96
C LEU A 81 30.59 -20.39 -28.47
N LEU A 82 30.12 -21.56 -28.03
CA LEU A 82 30.43 -22.87 -28.65
C LEU A 82 29.14 -23.66 -28.90
N THR A 83 28.33 -23.17 -29.85
CA THR A 83 27.18 -23.87 -30.42
C THR A 83 27.63 -25.14 -31.15
N ARG A 84 27.72 -26.24 -30.40
CA ARG A 84 28.08 -27.57 -30.94
C ARG A 84 27.20 -27.97 -32.13
N VAL A 85 25.94 -27.54 -32.13
CA VAL A 85 24.96 -27.81 -33.20
C VAL A 85 25.32 -27.14 -34.53
N GLU A 86 25.73 -25.87 -34.53
CA GLU A 86 26.11 -25.16 -35.76
C GLU A 86 27.42 -25.75 -36.35
N LEU A 87 28.29 -26.30 -35.50
CA LEU A 87 29.48 -27.04 -35.93
C LEU A 87 29.13 -28.42 -36.51
N VAL A 88 28.07 -29.08 -36.04
CA VAL A 88 27.52 -30.31 -36.68
C VAL A 88 26.99 -29.98 -38.08
N MET A 89 26.28 -28.87 -38.26
CA MET A 89 25.84 -28.39 -39.59
C MET A 89 27.05 -28.14 -40.51
N GLY A 90 28.04 -27.38 -40.02
CA GLY A 90 29.26 -27.10 -40.77
C GLY A 90 30.11 -28.32 -41.07
N GLN A 91 30.02 -29.39 -40.27
CA GLN A 91 30.65 -30.67 -40.59
C GLN A 91 29.87 -31.40 -41.68
N HIS A 92 28.54 -31.50 -41.57
CA HIS A 92 27.68 -32.11 -42.60
C HIS A 92 27.87 -31.42 -43.97
N ASN A 93 27.81 -30.09 -44.01
CA ASN A 93 28.06 -29.27 -45.21
C ASN A 93 29.49 -29.40 -45.78
N SER A 94 30.40 -30.11 -45.11
CA SER A 94 31.75 -30.44 -45.61
C SER A 94 31.96 -31.92 -45.93
N SER A 95 31.11 -32.82 -45.42
CA SER A 95 31.25 -34.28 -45.57
C SER A 95 30.15 -34.92 -46.42
N SER A 96 29.06 -34.21 -46.67
CA SER A 96 27.86 -34.68 -47.36
C SER A 96 27.56 -33.80 -48.59
N THR A 97 26.94 -34.40 -49.60
CA THR A 97 26.41 -33.71 -50.79
C THR A 97 24.88 -33.61 -50.79
N LYS A 98 24.22 -34.01 -49.69
CA LYS A 98 22.77 -33.95 -49.53
C LYS A 98 22.36 -32.54 -49.08
N GLU A 99 21.38 -31.96 -49.77
CA GLU A 99 20.82 -30.66 -49.38
C GLU A 99 19.99 -30.77 -48.10
N MET A 100 20.03 -29.73 -47.26
CA MET A 100 19.22 -29.59 -46.05
C MET A 100 18.95 -28.11 -45.73
N ILE A 101 17.93 -27.84 -44.92
CA ILE A 101 17.49 -26.50 -44.53
C ILE A 101 17.80 -26.27 -43.04
N ALA A 102 18.63 -25.26 -42.74
CA ALA A 102 19.04 -24.93 -41.37
C ALA A 102 18.33 -23.67 -40.84
N PHE A 103 17.59 -23.81 -39.74
CA PHE A 103 16.99 -22.70 -39.01
C PHE A 103 17.78 -22.45 -37.72
N THR A 104 18.29 -21.22 -37.54
CA THR A 104 18.91 -20.78 -36.28
C THR A 104 18.12 -19.63 -35.66
N LYS A 105 18.57 -19.15 -34.49
CA LYS A 105 17.94 -18.06 -33.74
C LYS A 105 19.00 -17.12 -33.20
N TRP A 106 18.67 -15.85 -33.12
CA TRP A 106 19.42 -14.85 -32.37
C TRP A 106 18.60 -14.42 -31.14
N CYS A 107 19.15 -14.69 -29.96
CA CYS A 107 18.54 -14.49 -28.65
C CYS A 107 19.48 -13.63 -27.79
N PRO A 108 19.71 -12.35 -28.16
CA PRO A 108 20.63 -11.47 -27.43
C PRO A 108 20.21 -11.33 -25.95
N LEU A 109 21.18 -11.11 -25.06
CA LEU A 109 20.89 -10.85 -23.65
C LEU A 109 20.11 -9.54 -23.46
N GLU A 110 19.30 -9.47 -22.41
CA GLU A 110 18.56 -8.26 -22.02
C GLU A 110 19.49 -7.05 -21.91
N ASN A 111 19.09 -5.90 -22.48
CA ASN A 111 19.89 -4.67 -22.59
C ASN A 111 21.19 -4.79 -23.44
N GLY A 112 21.46 -5.94 -24.08
CA GLY A 112 22.82 -6.32 -24.49
C GLY A 112 23.33 -5.78 -25.83
N VAL A 113 22.47 -5.49 -26.81
CA VAL A 113 22.89 -5.07 -28.17
C VAL A 113 21.94 -4.04 -28.78
N THR A 114 22.51 -2.92 -29.24
CA THR A 114 21.84 -1.90 -30.07
C THR A 114 22.64 -1.51 -31.32
N SER A 115 23.91 -1.93 -31.45
CA SER A 115 24.77 -1.59 -32.58
C SER A 115 24.67 -2.60 -33.73
N PHE A 116 24.68 -2.08 -34.97
CA PHE A 116 24.67 -2.91 -36.19
C PHE A 116 25.85 -3.89 -36.22
N GLU A 117 27.04 -3.44 -35.84
CA GLU A 117 28.28 -4.23 -35.83
C GLU A 117 28.16 -5.51 -34.98
N ASN A 118 27.41 -5.48 -33.87
CA ASN A 118 27.21 -6.65 -33.02
C ASN A 118 26.17 -7.63 -33.59
N ALA A 119 25.13 -7.12 -34.26
CA ALA A 119 24.18 -7.94 -35.00
C ALA A 119 24.85 -8.63 -36.21
N GLU A 120 25.69 -7.89 -36.94
CA GLU A 120 26.49 -8.42 -38.05
C GLU A 120 27.48 -9.48 -37.57
N LYS A 121 28.25 -9.22 -36.51
CA LYS A 121 29.16 -10.21 -35.90
C LYS A 121 28.45 -11.49 -35.47
N ALA A 122 27.22 -11.42 -34.96
CA ALA A 122 26.44 -12.60 -34.58
C ALA A 122 26.03 -13.43 -35.81
N VAL A 123 25.53 -12.78 -36.86
CA VAL A 123 25.15 -13.44 -38.12
C VAL A 123 26.37 -14.04 -38.84
N ASP A 124 27.46 -13.29 -38.96
CA ASP A 124 28.68 -13.75 -39.63
C ASP A 124 29.36 -14.90 -38.87
N LEU A 125 29.22 -14.95 -37.54
CA LEU A 125 29.69 -16.06 -36.72
C LEU A 125 28.85 -17.33 -36.92
N ALA A 126 27.53 -17.22 -37.05
CA ALA A 126 26.64 -18.35 -37.36
C ALA A 126 26.91 -18.89 -38.78
N LEU A 127 26.98 -18.00 -39.79
CA LEU A 127 27.36 -18.33 -41.17
C LEU A 127 28.70 -19.11 -41.21
N LYS A 128 29.73 -18.59 -40.52
CA LYS A 128 31.05 -19.22 -40.44
C LYS A 128 31.05 -20.60 -39.76
N ARG A 129 30.12 -20.86 -38.84
CA ARG A 129 29.98 -22.17 -38.16
C ARG A 129 29.27 -23.19 -39.01
N MET A 130 28.13 -22.82 -39.56
CA MET A 130 27.34 -23.68 -40.46
C MET A 130 27.98 -23.85 -41.85
N LYS A 131 29.00 -23.03 -42.16
CA LYS A 131 29.72 -22.97 -43.45
C LYS A 131 28.77 -22.73 -44.63
N GLN A 132 27.83 -21.80 -44.45
CA GLN A 132 26.91 -21.33 -45.48
C GLN A 132 27.21 -19.86 -45.80
N GLU A 133 26.87 -19.42 -47.01
CA GLU A 133 26.93 -18.00 -47.41
C GLU A 133 25.70 -17.20 -46.97
N LYS A 134 24.62 -17.90 -46.59
CA LYS A 134 23.31 -17.36 -46.26
C LYS A 134 22.63 -18.21 -45.19
N ILE A 135 21.80 -17.59 -44.35
CA ILE A 135 20.89 -18.26 -43.42
C ILE A 135 19.48 -18.25 -44.00
N GLU A 136 18.85 -19.42 -44.18
CA GLU A 136 17.51 -19.52 -44.79
C GLU A 136 16.44 -18.78 -43.98
N LEU A 137 16.42 -19.01 -42.65
CA LEU A 137 15.55 -18.35 -41.69
C LEU A 137 16.33 -18.00 -40.42
N MET A 138 16.43 -16.71 -40.10
CA MET A 138 16.92 -16.21 -38.81
C MET A 138 15.73 -15.83 -37.95
N GLN A 139 15.58 -16.46 -36.78
CA GLN A 139 14.46 -16.21 -35.86
C GLN A 139 14.92 -15.33 -34.69
N TYR A 140 14.21 -14.25 -34.38
CA TYR A 140 14.56 -13.33 -33.28
C TYR A 140 13.75 -13.61 -32.00
N HIS A 141 14.41 -13.61 -30.84
CA HIS A 141 13.75 -13.66 -29.54
C HIS A 141 13.88 -12.33 -28.78
N ALA A 142 12.76 -11.69 -28.49
CA ALA A 142 12.68 -10.55 -27.57
C ALA A 142 12.39 -11.04 -26.15
N TRP A 143 13.30 -10.84 -25.20
CA TRP A 143 13.07 -11.21 -23.79
C TRP A 143 12.06 -10.26 -23.13
N ASP A 144 12.22 -8.96 -23.32
CA ASP A 144 11.36 -7.92 -22.74
C ASP A 144 10.94 -6.91 -23.81
N TYR A 145 9.65 -6.62 -23.91
CA TYR A 145 9.11 -5.61 -24.85
C TYR A 145 9.20 -4.19 -24.28
N THR A 146 9.45 -4.05 -22.98
CA THR A 146 9.77 -2.75 -22.36
C THR A 146 11.20 -2.30 -22.66
N ASP A 147 12.06 -3.13 -23.26
CA ASP A 147 13.30 -2.70 -23.93
C ASP A 147 12.97 -2.27 -25.37
N ASP A 148 13.58 -1.19 -25.90
CA ASP A 148 13.41 -0.75 -27.29
C ASP A 148 14.47 -1.35 -28.25
N SER A 149 15.43 -2.11 -27.71
CA SER A 149 16.49 -2.77 -28.48
C SER A 149 15.98 -3.71 -29.57
N TYR A 150 14.84 -4.40 -29.36
CA TYR A 150 14.31 -5.35 -30.33
C TYR A 150 13.88 -4.68 -31.65
N ILE A 151 13.34 -3.45 -31.61
CA ILE A 151 13.00 -2.69 -32.82
C ILE A 151 14.28 -2.32 -33.60
N ARG A 152 15.35 -1.89 -32.90
CA ARG A 152 16.65 -1.60 -33.54
C ARG A 152 17.26 -2.86 -34.15
N ASN A 153 17.25 -3.96 -33.41
CA ASN A 153 17.81 -5.24 -33.83
C ASN A 153 17.04 -5.85 -35.02
N LEU A 154 15.73 -5.65 -35.12
CA LEU A 154 14.96 -6.07 -36.29
C LEU A 154 15.26 -5.23 -37.55
N GLU A 155 15.53 -3.92 -37.43
CA GLU A 155 16.01 -3.11 -38.58
C GLU A 155 17.46 -3.48 -38.98
N HIS A 156 18.31 -3.85 -38.02
CA HIS A 156 19.64 -4.41 -38.31
C HIS A 156 19.53 -5.74 -39.07
N LEU A 157 18.68 -6.68 -38.61
CA LEU A 157 18.40 -7.94 -39.31
C LEU A 157 17.80 -7.71 -40.71
N ARG A 158 16.88 -6.75 -40.86
CA ARG A 158 16.31 -6.34 -42.16
C ARG A 158 17.38 -5.76 -43.09
N THR A 159 18.41 -5.12 -42.55
CA THR A 159 19.55 -4.63 -43.32
C THR A 159 20.46 -5.78 -43.75
N LEU A 160 20.74 -6.75 -42.87
CA LEU A 160 21.48 -7.98 -43.20
C LEU A 160 20.70 -8.87 -44.19
N GLN A 161 19.36 -8.83 -44.17
CA GLN A 161 18.50 -9.45 -45.18
C GLN A 161 18.61 -8.75 -46.55
N LYS A 162 18.61 -7.41 -46.60
CA LYS A 162 18.88 -6.64 -47.84
C LYS A 162 20.27 -6.90 -48.41
N GLN A 163 21.26 -7.19 -47.56
CA GLN A 163 22.61 -7.60 -47.96
C GLN A 163 22.69 -9.07 -48.43
N GLY A 164 21.62 -9.86 -48.32
CA GLY A 164 21.57 -11.26 -48.75
C GLY A 164 22.06 -12.29 -47.73
N LYS A 165 22.71 -11.87 -46.64
CA LYS A 165 23.19 -12.76 -45.54
C LYS A 165 22.05 -13.55 -44.87
N ILE A 166 20.83 -13.01 -44.90
CA ILE A 166 19.62 -13.65 -44.35
C ILE A 166 18.58 -13.78 -45.48
N GLY A 167 17.90 -14.93 -45.57
CA GLY A 167 16.74 -15.14 -46.45
C GLY A 167 15.47 -14.55 -45.85
N MET A 168 15.02 -15.09 -44.73
CA MET A 168 13.80 -14.70 -44.04
C MET A 168 14.06 -14.36 -42.57
N ILE A 169 13.21 -13.49 -42.02
CA ILE A 169 13.17 -13.17 -40.59
C ILE A 169 11.93 -13.85 -40.00
N GLY A 170 12.14 -14.60 -38.93
CA GLY A 170 11.08 -15.16 -38.09
C GLY A 170 11.10 -14.55 -36.69
N MET A 171 10.04 -14.78 -35.92
CA MET A 171 9.98 -14.48 -34.49
C MET A 171 9.96 -15.78 -33.67
N THR A 172 10.28 -15.71 -32.39
CA THR A 172 10.03 -16.83 -31.46
C THR A 172 9.53 -16.37 -30.09
N ASN A 173 8.52 -17.08 -29.59
CA ASN A 173 7.79 -16.77 -28.37
C ASN A 173 7.18 -15.36 -28.40
N THR A 174 6.72 -14.89 -29.56
CA THR A 174 6.03 -13.59 -29.69
C THR A 174 4.52 -13.80 -29.63
N ASP A 175 3.82 -12.99 -28.85
CA ASP A 175 2.36 -13.02 -28.72
C ASP A 175 1.65 -12.31 -29.89
N ALA A 176 0.32 -12.44 -29.95
CA ALA A 176 -0.46 -11.91 -31.06
C ALA A 176 -0.37 -10.38 -31.21
N ALA A 177 -0.25 -9.63 -30.11
CA ALA A 177 -0.28 -8.17 -30.13
C ALA A 177 1.05 -7.59 -30.61
N HIS A 178 2.18 -8.13 -30.15
CA HIS A 178 3.50 -7.71 -30.61
C HIS A 178 3.81 -8.21 -32.04
N LEU A 179 3.28 -9.38 -32.44
CA LEU A 179 3.35 -9.84 -33.83
C LEU A 179 2.60 -8.87 -34.77
N GLU A 180 1.34 -8.56 -34.44
CA GLU A 180 0.50 -7.57 -35.14
C GLU A 180 1.17 -6.19 -35.20
N LEU A 181 1.77 -5.72 -34.10
CA LEU A 181 2.56 -4.48 -34.04
C LEU A 181 3.75 -4.48 -35.00
N LEU A 182 4.56 -5.55 -35.01
CA LEU A 182 5.75 -5.61 -35.87
C LEU A 182 5.40 -5.65 -37.37
N ILE A 183 4.34 -6.38 -37.72
CA ILE A 183 3.83 -6.45 -39.10
C ILE A 183 3.32 -5.07 -39.54
N ASN A 184 2.49 -4.41 -38.72
CA ASN A 184 1.96 -3.07 -39.01
C ASN A 184 3.05 -1.97 -38.98
N THR A 185 4.19 -2.21 -38.33
CA THR A 185 5.39 -1.35 -38.40
C THR A 185 6.14 -1.52 -39.75
N GLY A 186 5.86 -2.57 -40.51
CA GLY A 186 6.46 -2.83 -41.83
C GLY A 186 7.62 -3.84 -41.84
N PHE A 187 7.73 -4.69 -40.82
CA PHE A 187 8.66 -5.83 -40.82
C PHE A 187 8.02 -7.05 -41.50
N LYS A 188 8.66 -7.60 -42.55
CA LYS A 188 8.19 -8.83 -43.22
C LYS A 188 8.63 -10.07 -42.43
N ILE A 189 7.81 -10.48 -41.48
CA ILE A 189 7.97 -11.70 -40.69
C ILE A 189 7.43 -12.89 -41.49
N ALA A 190 8.18 -13.99 -41.58
CA ALA A 190 7.79 -15.20 -42.29
C ALA A 190 7.16 -16.28 -41.39
N THR A 191 7.59 -16.35 -40.13
CA THR A 191 7.13 -17.35 -39.16
C THR A 191 7.13 -16.82 -37.73
N ASN A 192 6.38 -17.49 -36.84
CA ASN A 192 6.49 -17.32 -35.39
C ASN A 192 6.59 -18.70 -34.71
N GLN A 193 7.72 -18.96 -34.03
CA GLN A 193 7.97 -20.22 -33.33
C GLN A 193 7.48 -20.15 -31.87
N VAL A 194 6.40 -20.86 -31.55
CA VAL A 194 5.70 -20.79 -30.25
C VAL A 194 5.38 -22.18 -29.67
N SER A 195 5.16 -22.23 -28.34
CA SER A 195 4.67 -23.43 -27.66
C SER A 195 3.26 -23.76 -28.12
N CYS A 196 3.04 -25.00 -28.54
CA CYS A 196 1.75 -25.53 -28.98
C CYS A 196 1.69 -27.05 -28.74
N SER A 197 0.58 -27.53 -28.18
CA SER A 197 0.32 -28.97 -27.99
C SER A 197 -1.18 -29.22 -27.79
N VAL A 198 -1.58 -30.50 -27.65
CA VAL A 198 -2.95 -30.89 -27.26
C VAL A 198 -3.39 -30.26 -25.91
N ILE A 199 -2.43 -29.84 -25.07
CA ILE A 199 -2.66 -29.16 -23.79
C ILE A 199 -2.52 -27.63 -23.92
N ASP A 200 -1.47 -27.14 -24.60
CA ASP A 200 -1.22 -25.70 -24.78
C ASP A 200 -2.01 -25.12 -25.97
N ARG A 201 -3.26 -24.77 -25.69
CA ARG A 201 -4.25 -24.27 -26.65
C ARG A 201 -4.24 -22.74 -26.81
N ARG A 202 -3.27 -22.02 -26.20
CA ARG A 202 -3.26 -20.54 -26.17
C ARG A 202 -3.32 -19.90 -27.56
N HIS A 203 -2.56 -20.42 -28.51
CA HIS A 203 -2.53 -19.91 -29.89
C HIS A 203 -3.89 -19.92 -30.63
N VAL A 204 -4.76 -20.91 -30.37
CA VAL A 204 -6.11 -21.05 -30.96
C VAL A 204 -7.20 -20.37 -30.13
N ARG A 205 -7.04 -20.30 -28.80
CA ARG A 205 -7.96 -19.57 -27.90
C ARG A 205 -7.75 -18.04 -27.98
N GLY A 206 -6.52 -17.61 -28.19
CA GLY A 206 -6.11 -16.22 -28.33
C GLY A 206 -6.20 -15.71 -29.78
N ARG A 207 -5.63 -14.52 -30.02
CA ARG A 207 -5.59 -13.90 -31.36
C ARG A 207 -4.48 -14.44 -32.26
N LEU A 208 -3.55 -15.27 -31.76
CA LEU A 208 -2.34 -15.58 -32.50
C LEU A 208 -2.63 -16.35 -33.80
N ALA A 209 -3.48 -17.40 -33.76
CA ALA A 209 -3.85 -18.13 -34.96
C ALA A 209 -4.57 -17.26 -36.00
N SER A 210 -5.42 -16.30 -35.59
CA SER A 210 -6.07 -15.38 -36.53
C SER A 210 -5.08 -14.38 -37.13
N VAL A 211 -4.22 -13.74 -36.32
CA VAL A 211 -3.19 -12.79 -36.79
C VAL A 211 -2.19 -13.48 -37.73
N CYS A 212 -1.80 -14.72 -37.43
CA CYS A 212 -0.97 -15.55 -38.31
C CYS A 212 -1.65 -15.85 -39.65
N THR A 213 -2.95 -16.18 -39.65
CA THR A 213 -3.71 -16.48 -40.87
C THR A 213 -3.97 -15.23 -41.71
N GLU A 214 -4.22 -14.08 -41.07
CA GLU A 214 -4.51 -12.80 -41.71
C GLU A 214 -3.29 -12.19 -42.43
N HIS A 215 -2.08 -12.47 -41.94
CA HIS A 215 -0.83 -11.88 -42.44
C HIS A 215 0.14 -12.87 -43.11
N ASP A 216 -0.29 -14.10 -43.42
CA ASP A 216 0.54 -15.17 -44.02
C ASP A 216 1.82 -15.51 -43.19
N VAL A 217 1.69 -15.53 -41.86
CA VAL A 217 2.80 -15.84 -40.93
C VAL A 217 2.66 -17.26 -40.39
N GLY A 218 3.54 -18.16 -40.81
CA GLY A 218 3.48 -19.57 -40.42
C GLY A 218 3.83 -19.84 -38.96
N ILE A 219 2.96 -20.54 -38.21
CA ILE A 219 3.32 -21.03 -36.87
C ILE A 219 4.26 -22.23 -37.00
N LEU A 220 5.40 -22.15 -36.30
CA LEU A 220 6.29 -23.29 -36.04
C LEU A 220 6.04 -23.78 -34.61
N ALA A 221 5.26 -24.85 -34.48
CA ALA A 221 4.79 -25.37 -33.20
C ALA A 221 5.88 -26.21 -32.51
N TYR A 222 6.49 -25.70 -31.45
CA TYR A 222 7.38 -26.48 -30.58
C TYR A 222 6.64 -26.99 -29.34
N GLY A 223 7.19 -28.01 -28.69
CA GLY A 223 6.63 -28.53 -27.43
C GLY A 223 5.44 -29.48 -27.64
N THR A 224 5.13 -29.83 -28.88
CA THR A 224 4.04 -30.72 -29.34
C THR A 224 3.84 -31.97 -28.48
N LEU A 225 4.94 -32.60 -28.05
CA LEU A 225 4.95 -33.84 -27.25
C LEU A 225 5.22 -33.62 -25.75
N LEU A 226 5.21 -32.37 -25.27
CA LEU A 226 5.45 -31.98 -23.88
C LEU A 226 6.71 -32.62 -23.28
N GLY A 227 7.83 -32.59 -24.04
CA GLY A 227 9.12 -33.17 -23.61
C GLY A 227 9.13 -34.69 -23.46
N GLY A 228 8.09 -35.39 -23.95
CA GLY A 228 7.92 -36.84 -23.85
C GLY A 228 6.76 -37.26 -22.93
N TYR A 229 6.01 -36.33 -22.34
CA TYR A 229 4.80 -36.67 -21.56
C TYR A 229 3.71 -37.32 -22.42
N LEU A 230 3.48 -36.84 -23.65
CA LEU A 230 2.48 -37.43 -24.55
C LEU A 230 3.00 -38.73 -25.20
N SER A 231 3.10 -39.77 -24.38
CA SER A 231 3.49 -41.14 -24.72
C SER A 231 2.87 -42.17 -23.75
N GLU A 232 2.85 -43.43 -24.16
CA GLU A 232 2.30 -44.58 -23.42
C GLU A 232 2.95 -44.75 -22.04
N LYS A 233 4.22 -44.34 -21.90
CA LYS A 233 5.00 -44.42 -20.66
C LYS A 233 4.31 -43.75 -19.46
N TRP A 234 3.47 -42.74 -19.70
CA TRP A 234 2.83 -41.96 -18.65
C TRP A 234 1.35 -42.27 -18.45
N LEU A 235 0.77 -43.18 -19.25
CA LEU A 235 -0.66 -43.50 -19.19
C LEU A 235 -0.99 -44.30 -17.91
N GLY A 236 -1.84 -43.71 -17.05
CA GLY A 236 -2.23 -44.34 -15.78
C GLY A 236 -1.13 -44.34 -14.71
N VAL A 237 -0.07 -43.54 -14.86
CA VAL A 237 1.02 -43.38 -13.89
C VAL A 237 0.72 -42.19 -12.97
N ASP A 238 1.09 -42.30 -11.68
CA ASP A 238 1.00 -41.21 -10.70
C ASP A 238 1.89 -40.00 -11.07
N GLU A 239 1.57 -38.82 -10.52
CA GLU A 239 2.39 -37.61 -10.73
C GLU A 239 3.80 -37.76 -10.11
N PRO A 240 4.88 -37.39 -10.83
CA PRO A 240 6.23 -37.37 -10.28
C PRO A 240 6.35 -36.48 -9.03
N LYS A 241 6.78 -37.07 -7.91
CA LYS A 241 6.85 -36.39 -6.60
C LYS A 241 8.14 -35.61 -6.37
N ASP A 242 9.18 -35.90 -7.14
CA ASP A 242 10.47 -35.19 -7.08
C ASP A 242 10.77 -34.57 -8.46
N GLU A 243 10.86 -33.24 -8.52
CA GLU A 243 11.20 -32.53 -9.77
C GLU A 243 12.71 -32.62 -10.09
N THR A 244 13.56 -33.07 -9.17
CA THR A 244 15.02 -33.16 -9.37
C THR A 244 15.46 -34.38 -10.18
N GLU A 245 14.71 -35.49 -10.11
CA GLU A 245 14.91 -36.66 -10.97
C GLU A 245 14.47 -36.40 -12.44
N LEU A 246 13.75 -35.31 -12.70
CA LEU A 246 13.26 -34.95 -14.02
C LEU A 246 14.30 -34.14 -14.83
N ASN A 247 14.47 -34.53 -16.09
CA ASN A 247 15.28 -33.78 -17.04
C ASN A 247 14.68 -32.38 -17.31
N TRP A 248 15.49 -31.48 -17.86
CA TRP A 248 15.16 -30.05 -18.05
C TRP A 248 13.86 -29.83 -18.85
N SER A 249 13.62 -30.65 -19.88
CA SER A 249 12.37 -30.61 -20.67
C SER A 249 11.17 -31.08 -19.86
N LEU A 250 11.27 -32.20 -19.13
CA LEU A 250 10.17 -32.71 -18.30
C LEU A 250 9.81 -31.73 -17.16
N ARG A 251 10.80 -31.04 -16.58
CA ARG A 251 10.54 -29.94 -15.63
C ARG A 251 9.77 -28.78 -16.26
N LYS A 252 10.15 -28.33 -17.47
CA LYS A 252 9.39 -27.29 -18.19
C LYS A 252 7.93 -27.72 -18.37
N TYR A 253 7.69 -28.88 -18.99
CA TYR A 253 6.33 -29.26 -19.41
C TYR A 253 5.45 -29.81 -18.28
N LEU A 254 6.01 -30.27 -17.15
CA LEU A 254 5.21 -30.54 -15.95
C LEU A 254 4.50 -29.28 -15.45
N ARG A 255 5.11 -28.10 -15.62
CA ARG A 255 4.51 -26.81 -15.25
C ARG A 255 3.41 -26.37 -16.21
N PHE A 256 3.51 -26.70 -17.49
CA PHE A 256 2.39 -26.58 -18.44
C PHE A 256 1.21 -27.47 -18.03
N ILE A 257 1.47 -28.73 -17.64
CA ILE A 257 0.43 -29.64 -17.14
C ILE A 257 -0.22 -29.10 -15.86
N LYS A 258 0.58 -28.62 -14.89
CA LYS A 258 0.09 -27.99 -13.65
C LYS A 258 -0.75 -26.73 -13.93
N ALA A 259 -0.33 -25.86 -14.86
CA ALA A 259 -1.08 -24.67 -15.27
C ALA A 259 -2.39 -25.03 -16.00
N ALA A 260 -2.41 -26.10 -16.79
CA ALA A 260 -3.56 -26.56 -17.57
C ALA A 260 -4.58 -27.42 -16.78
N GLY A 261 -4.57 -27.37 -15.45
CA GLY A 261 -5.53 -28.08 -14.58
C GLY A 261 -4.96 -29.28 -13.83
N GLY A 262 -3.67 -29.60 -14.00
CA GLY A 262 -2.98 -30.62 -13.23
C GLY A 262 -3.07 -32.03 -13.81
N TRP A 263 -2.44 -32.97 -13.10
CA TRP A 263 -2.18 -34.33 -13.60
C TRP A 263 -3.46 -35.12 -13.92
N SER A 264 -4.55 -34.91 -13.19
CA SER A 264 -5.84 -35.58 -13.44
C SER A 264 -6.44 -35.23 -14.82
N SER A 265 -6.51 -33.95 -15.17
CA SER A 265 -7.05 -33.51 -16.47
C SER A 265 -6.13 -33.93 -17.62
N TYR A 266 -4.82 -33.87 -17.39
CA TYR A 266 -3.82 -34.41 -18.31
C TYR A 266 -4.00 -35.92 -18.57
N GLN A 267 -4.26 -36.73 -17.55
CA GLN A 267 -4.54 -38.17 -17.73
C GLN A 267 -5.83 -38.42 -18.53
N VAL A 268 -6.87 -37.59 -18.41
CA VAL A 268 -8.08 -37.69 -19.23
C VAL A 268 -7.77 -37.43 -20.72
N VAL A 269 -6.97 -36.41 -21.03
CA VAL A 269 -6.50 -36.15 -22.39
C VAL A 269 -5.63 -37.31 -22.91
N LEU A 270 -4.73 -37.85 -22.08
CA LEU A 270 -3.85 -38.96 -22.44
C LEU A 270 -4.65 -40.27 -22.70
N GLN A 271 -5.75 -40.50 -21.98
CA GLN A 271 -6.69 -41.61 -22.22
C GLN A 271 -7.48 -41.43 -23.53
N ALA A 272 -7.91 -40.21 -23.86
CA ALA A 272 -8.55 -39.91 -25.14
C ALA A 272 -7.57 -40.14 -26.31
N LEU A 273 -6.35 -39.62 -26.21
CA LEU A 273 -5.28 -39.87 -27.19
C LEU A 273 -4.95 -41.37 -27.31
N SER A 274 -4.90 -42.11 -26.20
CA SER A 274 -4.71 -43.58 -26.22
C SER A 274 -5.86 -44.33 -26.92
N THR A 275 -7.07 -43.80 -26.88
CA THR A 275 -8.25 -44.41 -27.53
C THR A 275 -8.19 -44.21 -29.04
N VAL A 276 -7.86 -42.99 -29.50
CA VAL A 276 -7.63 -42.69 -30.92
C VAL A 276 -6.40 -43.45 -31.46
N ALA A 277 -5.31 -43.53 -30.68
CA ALA A 277 -4.10 -44.28 -31.02
C ALA A 277 -4.42 -45.77 -31.30
N LYS A 278 -5.25 -46.40 -30.46
CA LYS A 278 -5.72 -47.78 -30.65
C LYS A 278 -6.66 -47.95 -31.85
N LYS A 279 -7.47 -46.94 -32.20
CA LYS A 279 -8.35 -46.93 -33.38
C LYS A 279 -7.55 -46.91 -34.69
N HIS A 280 -6.46 -46.14 -34.75
CA HIS A 280 -5.61 -46.01 -35.95
C HIS A 280 -4.39 -46.94 -35.99
N GLY A 281 -4.03 -47.58 -34.89
CA GLY A 281 -2.91 -48.53 -34.82
C GLY A 281 -1.52 -47.88 -34.71
N VAL A 282 -1.44 -46.68 -34.13
CA VAL A 282 -0.24 -45.83 -34.04
C VAL A 282 0.06 -45.42 -32.59
N GLY A 283 1.21 -44.81 -32.32
CA GLY A 283 1.55 -44.26 -31.00
C GLY A 283 0.73 -43.02 -30.59
N ILE A 284 0.59 -42.80 -29.29
CA ILE A 284 0.00 -41.59 -28.67
C ILE A 284 0.72 -40.32 -29.15
N SER A 285 2.04 -40.39 -29.31
CA SER A 285 2.88 -39.32 -29.86
C SER A 285 2.47 -38.95 -31.29
N ALA A 286 2.16 -39.94 -32.14
CA ALA A 286 1.70 -39.73 -33.50
C ALA A 286 0.33 -39.02 -33.52
N VAL A 287 -0.62 -39.44 -32.67
CA VAL A 287 -1.93 -38.77 -32.50
C VAL A 287 -1.79 -37.32 -32.02
N ALA A 288 -0.98 -37.09 -30.98
CA ALA A 288 -0.72 -35.74 -30.47
C ALA A 288 -0.07 -34.82 -31.52
N THR A 289 0.82 -35.37 -32.34
CA THR A 289 1.49 -34.65 -33.43
C THR A 289 0.53 -34.33 -34.57
N ARG A 290 -0.28 -35.30 -35.02
CA ARG A 290 -1.30 -35.12 -36.05
C ARG A 290 -2.33 -34.05 -35.67
N HIS A 291 -2.82 -34.10 -34.43
CA HIS A 291 -3.79 -33.11 -33.93
C HIS A 291 -3.28 -31.67 -34.02
N VAL A 292 -1.97 -31.44 -33.82
CA VAL A 292 -1.35 -30.12 -33.97
C VAL A 292 -1.07 -29.77 -35.43
N LEU A 293 -0.71 -30.76 -36.27
CA LEU A 293 -0.56 -30.59 -37.72
C LEU A 293 -1.88 -30.27 -38.45
N ASP A 294 -3.03 -30.62 -37.89
CA ASP A 294 -4.34 -30.33 -38.48
C ASP A 294 -4.91 -28.96 -38.06
N LEU A 295 -4.16 -28.16 -37.28
CA LEU A 295 -4.55 -26.80 -36.89
C LEU A 295 -4.20 -25.80 -38.02
N PRO A 296 -5.15 -24.99 -38.55
CA PRO A 296 -4.95 -24.24 -39.80
C PRO A 296 -3.75 -23.30 -39.86
N ALA A 297 -3.37 -22.66 -38.75
CA ALA A 297 -2.24 -21.73 -38.69
C ALA A 297 -0.86 -22.41 -38.53
N VAL A 298 -0.82 -23.73 -38.27
CA VAL A 298 0.43 -24.48 -38.02
C VAL A 298 1.03 -24.94 -39.34
N SER A 299 2.08 -24.25 -39.79
CA SER A 299 2.85 -24.67 -40.96
C SER A 299 3.58 -25.98 -40.68
N ALA A 300 4.31 -26.05 -39.56
CA ALA A 300 5.10 -27.20 -39.17
C ALA A 300 5.21 -27.39 -37.65
N VAL A 301 5.46 -28.63 -37.22
CA VAL A 301 5.82 -29.00 -35.83
C VAL A 301 7.32 -29.21 -35.68
N ILE A 302 7.88 -28.90 -34.51
CA ILE A 302 9.29 -29.13 -34.18
C ILE A 302 9.39 -30.28 -33.16
N VAL A 303 9.96 -31.40 -33.59
CA VAL A 303 10.10 -32.63 -32.79
C VAL A 303 11.58 -32.89 -32.51
N GLY A 304 11.92 -33.21 -31.26
CA GLY A 304 13.32 -33.30 -30.81
C GLY A 304 14.01 -34.61 -31.22
N SER A 305 15.04 -34.51 -32.06
CA SER A 305 15.74 -35.66 -32.66
C SER A 305 17.11 -35.93 -32.02
N ARG A 306 17.30 -37.11 -31.40
CA ARG A 306 18.59 -37.55 -30.86
C ARG A 306 19.51 -38.06 -31.98
N LEU A 307 20.41 -37.21 -32.46
CA LEU A 307 21.47 -37.59 -33.42
C LEU A 307 22.40 -38.63 -32.77
N SER A 308 22.21 -39.90 -33.13
CA SER A 308 22.85 -41.06 -32.50
C SER A 308 22.77 -42.29 -33.41
N SER A 309 23.43 -43.39 -33.06
CA SER A 309 23.25 -44.69 -33.71
C SER A 309 21.85 -45.33 -33.52
N THR A 310 20.89 -44.58 -32.98
CA THR A 310 19.48 -45.00 -32.85
C THR A 310 18.49 -44.07 -33.55
N SER A 311 18.97 -43.05 -34.30
CA SER A 311 18.13 -42.06 -34.99
C SER A 311 17.01 -42.69 -35.83
N ASP A 312 17.31 -43.74 -36.60
CA ASP A 312 16.36 -44.45 -37.48
C ASP A 312 15.06 -44.90 -36.78
N LYS A 313 15.15 -45.27 -35.50
CA LYS A 313 13.98 -45.69 -34.71
C LYS A 313 13.03 -44.53 -34.42
N TYR A 314 13.60 -43.35 -34.17
CA TYR A 314 12.82 -42.12 -34.00
C TYR A 314 12.28 -41.63 -35.34
N THR A 315 13.04 -41.75 -36.43
CA THR A 315 12.59 -41.46 -37.80
C THR A 315 11.32 -42.23 -38.15
N ALA A 316 11.29 -43.55 -37.91
CA ALA A 316 10.13 -44.38 -38.18
C ALA A 316 8.88 -43.95 -37.39
N SER A 317 9.02 -43.73 -36.08
CA SER A 317 7.87 -43.35 -35.23
C SER A 317 7.39 -41.92 -35.48
N ASN A 318 8.29 -41.00 -35.84
CA ASN A 318 7.94 -39.65 -36.27
C ASN A 318 7.09 -39.66 -37.57
N LEU A 319 7.38 -40.58 -38.49
CA LEU A 319 6.60 -40.71 -39.74
C LEU A 319 5.21 -41.32 -39.53
N GLU A 320 4.92 -41.99 -38.41
CA GLU A 320 3.57 -42.49 -38.09
C GLU A 320 2.53 -41.36 -38.12
N ALA A 321 2.91 -40.12 -37.76
CA ALA A 321 2.05 -38.93 -37.80
C ALA A 321 1.53 -38.56 -39.20
N PHE A 322 2.11 -39.11 -40.27
CA PHE A 322 1.65 -38.94 -41.65
C PHE A 322 0.94 -40.19 -42.21
N SER A 323 0.81 -41.26 -41.40
CA SER A 323 0.20 -42.54 -41.80
C SER A 323 -1.32 -42.61 -41.59
N PHE A 324 -1.93 -41.59 -40.98
CA PHE A 324 -3.37 -41.52 -40.72
C PHE A 324 -3.85 -40.05 -40.71
N ALA A 325 -5.16 -39.86 -40.59
CA ALA A 325 -5.81 -38.57 -40.43
C ALA A 325 -6.90 -38.72 -39.36
N LEU A 326 -7.15 -37.67 -38.59
CA LEU A 326 -8.16 -37.67 -37.54
C LEU A 326 -9.55 -37.44 -38.16
N ASP A 327 -10.53 -38.24 -37.79
CA ASP A 327 -11.92 -38.01 -38.21
C ASP A 327 -12.70 -37.14 -37.21
N ALA A 328 -13.96 -36.85 -37.54
CA ALA A 328 -14.81 -35.99 -36.72
C ALA A 328 -15.11 -36.58 -35.33
N GLU A 329 -15.09 -37.91 -35.18
CA GLU A 329 -15.27 -38.57 -33.87
C GLU A 329 -14.00 -38.46 -33.04
N ASP A 330 -12.82 -38.65 -33.66
CA ASP A 330 -11.52 -38.48 -32.99
C ASP A 330 -11.34 -37.05 -32.47
N MET A 331 -11.64 -36.06 -33.32
CA MET A 331 -11.54 -34.65 -32.97
C MET A 331 -12.57 -34.27 -31.91
N ALA A 332 -13.80 -34.81 -31.94
CA ALA A 332 -14.78 -34.61 -30.88
C ALA A 332 -14.36 -35.26 -29.54
N LEU A 333 -13.73 -36.44 -29.58
CA LEU A 333 -13.19 -37.11 -28.39
C LEU A 333 -12.07 -36.28 -27.74
N ILE A 334 -11.12 -35.80 -28.55
CA ILE A 334 -10.01 -34.96 -28.08
C ILE A 334 -10.53 -33.62 -27.55
N ALA A 335 -11.43 -32.96 -28.27
CA ALA A 335 -12.04 -31.70 -27.84
C ALA A 335 -12.79 -31.85 -26.49
N LYS A 336 -13.57 -32.92 -26.33
CA LYS A 336 -14.28 -33.23 -25.08
C LYS A 336 -13.32 -33.51 -23.92
N ALA A 337 -12.15 -34.12 -24.16
CA ALA A 337 -11.13 -34.27 -23.14
C ALA A 337 -10.46 -32.92 -22.78
N GLN A 338 -10.32 -32.02 -23.77
CA GLN A 338 -9.80 -30.67 -23.57
C GLN A 338 -10.78 -29.73 -22.82
N GLU A 339 -12.07 -30.06 -22.72
CA GLU A 339 -13.03 -29.32 -21.85
C GLU A 339 -12.68 -29.41 -20.36
N GLY A 340 -11.96 -30.46 -19.94
CA GLY A 340 -11.50 -30.65 -18.57
C GLY A 340 -10.19 -29.92 -18.22
N LEU A 341 -9.60 -29.18 -19.16
CA LEU A 341 -8.36 -28.42 -18.93
C LEU A 341 -8.67 -27.01 -18.39
N SER A 342 -7.81 -26.53 -17.49
CA SER A 342 -7.79 -25.12 -17.11
C SER A 342 -7.09 -24.29 -18.18
N ASP A 343 -7.55 -23.05 -18.33
CA ASP A 343 -6.94 -22.08 -19.24
C ASP A 343 -5.57 -21.61 -18.73
N ILE A 344 -4.50 -21.88 -19.49
CA ILE A 344 -3.16 -21.32 -19.22
C ILE A 344 -3.25 -19.77 -19.33
N PRO A 345 -2.72 -19.01 -18.35
CA PRO A 345 -2.75 -17.55 -18.37
C PRO A 345 -1.85 -16.98 -19.47
N GLY A 346 -2.17 -15.77 -19.93
CA GLY A 346 -1.43 -15.07 -20.98
C GLY A 346 -1.68 -15.60 -22.40
N ASP A 347 -0.91 -15.05 -23.33
CA ASP A 347 -0.80 -15.50 -24.72
C ASP A 347 0.48 -16.35 -24.92
N CYS A 348 0.72 -16.88 -26.12
CA CYS A 348 1.95 -17.60 -26.43
C CYS A 348 3.19 -16.71 -26.27
N GLY A 349 4.19 -17.17 -25.51
CA GLY A 349 5.40 -16.43 -25.19
C GLY A 349 5.39 -15.73 -23.83
N ASP A 350 4.22 -15.51 -23.22
CA ASP A 350 4.14 -14.95 -21.87
C ASP A 350 4.85 -15.82 -20.81
N GLU A 351 5.06 -17.12 -21.07
CA GLU A 351 5.81 -18.01 -20.17
C GLU A 351 7.28 -17.60 -19.93
N TYR A 352 7.82 -16.72 -20.79
CA TYR A 352 9.16 -16.12 -20.65
C TYR A 352 9.13 -14.70 -20.07
N ARG A 353 7.95 -14.09 -19.86
CA ARG A 353 7.83 -12.65 -19.54
C ARG A 353 6.91 -12.33 -18.36
N ARG A 354 5.99 -13.23 -18.02
CA ARG A 354 4.95 -13.03 -16.99
C ARG A 354 4.86 -14.25 -16.07
N PRO A 355 4.65 -14.07 -14.75
CA PRO A 355 4.43 -15.18 -13.83
C PRO A 355 3.01 -15.80 -14.05
N PRO A 356 2.85 -17.12 -13.94
CA PRO A 356 3.85 -18.14 -13.62
C PRO A 356 4.78 -18.44 -14.81
N PHE A 357 6.10 -18.31 -14.60
CA PHE A 357 7.09 -18.57 -15.64
C PHE A 357 7.16 -20.07 -15.93
N LEU A 358 6.70 -20.50 -17.11
CA LEU A 358 6.74 -21.90 -17.52
C LEU A 358 8.10 -22.23 -18.15
N THR A 359 9.18 -21.85 -17.45
CA THR A 359 10.57 -22.22 -17.74
C THR A 359 10.96 -23.48 -16.96
N ALA A 360 12.11 -24.06 -17.26
CA ALA A 360 12.61 -25.24 -16.54
C ALA A 360 13.20 -24.92 -15.15
N LYS A 361 13.65 -23.67 -14.89
CA LYS A 361 14.05 -23.22 -13.54
C LYS A 361 12.82 -22.84 -12.71
N GLY A 362 11.94 -21.99 -13.25
CA GLY A 362 10.67 -21.57 -12.63
C GLY A 362 10.65 -20.08 -12.29
N ASP A 363 11.82 -19.46 -12.39
CA ASP A 363 12.12 -18.05 -12.35
C ASP A 363 13.03 -17.67 -13.55
N LEU A 364 13.44 -16.40 -13.60
CA LEU A 364 14.36 -15.81 -14.58
C LEU A 364 15.44 -14.96 -13.88
N SER A 365 15.72 -15.27 -12.61
CA SER A 365 16.68 -14.57 -11.75
C SER A 365 18.11 -14.52 -12.32
N ASP A 366 18.51 -15.55 -13.08
CA ASP A 366 19.82 -15.59 -13.76
C ASP A 366 19.93 -14.68 -15.01
N HIS A 367 18.80 -14.11 -15.48
CA HIS A 367 18.74 -13.21 -16.64
C HIS A 367 18.56 -11.75 -16.18
N LEU A 368 17.76 -11.55 -15.12
CA LEU A 368 17.53 -10.26 -14.47
C LEU A 368 18.72 -9.83 -13.61
N GLY A 369 19.75 -9.23 -14.23
CA GLY A 369 20.87 -8.64 -13.50
C GLY A 369 20.42 -7.54 -12.54
N GLU A 370 20.83 -7.60 -11.27
CA GLU A 370 20.55 -6.55 -10.27
C GLU A 370 21.08 -5.19 -10.76
N GLN A 371 20.17 -4.26 -11.04
CA GLN A 371 20.56 -2.95 -11.57
C GLN A 371 20.92 -1.98 -10.43
N ASP A 372 22.05 -1.28 -10.58
CA ASP A 372 22.42 -0.08 -9.80
C ASP A 372 21.27 0.95 -9.71
N GLN A 373 20.34 0.91 -10.67
CA GLN A 373 19.13 1.73 -10.73
C GLN A 373 18.26 1.57 -9.47
N ASP A 374 18.01 0.36 -8.98
CA ASP A 374 17.17 0.14 -7.80
C ASP A 374 17.81 0.72 -6.53
N VAL A 375 19.15 0.59 -6.41
CA VAL A 375 19.92 1.18 -5.31
C VAL A 375 19.91 2.71 -5.38
N LYS A 376 20.00 3.30 -6.58
CA LYS A 376 19.86 4.75 -6.81
C LYS A 376 18.45 5.25 -6.48
N ILE A 377 17.42 4.53 -6.92
CA ILE A 377 16.01 4.85 -6.67
C ILE A 377 15.71 4.79 -5.16
N ALA A 378 16.05 3.69 -4.50
CA ALA A 378 15.89 3.54 -3.05
C ALA A 378 16.61 4.65 -2.26
N LYS A 379 17.82 5.03 -2.67
CA LYS A 379 18.60 6.12 -2.06
C LYS A 379 17.96 7.50 -2.30
N ALA A 380 17.45 7.76 -3.50
CA ALA A 380 16.80 9.03 -3.84
C ALA A 380 15.43 9.19 -3.12
N ILE A 381 14.65 8.11 -3.03
CA ILE A 381 13.43 8.04 -2.21
C ILE A 381 13.75 8.31 -0.73
N ALA A 382 14.82 7.72 -0.19
CA ALA A 382 15.25 7.94 1.19
C ALA A 382 15.69 9.39 1.48
N SER A 383 16.05 10.16 0.45
CA SER A 383 16.29 11.61 0.55
C SER A 383 15.06 12.48 0.23
N GLY A 384 13.90 11.89 -0.10
CA GLY A 384 12.69 12.61 -0.49
C GLY A 384 12.79 13.32 -1.85
N ALA A 385 13.72 12.90 -2.72
CA ALA A 385 13.99 13.58 -3.98
C ALA A 385 12.96 13.23 -5.07
N ARG A 386 12.68 14.20 -5.95
CA ARG A 386 12.02 13.98 -7.25
C ARG A 386 12.97 13.16 -8.14
N ILE A 387 12.48 12.09 -8.74
CA ILE A 387 13.24 11.25 -9.68
C ILE A 387 12.59 11.39 -11.06
N GLU A 388 13.40 11.56 -12.10
CA GLU A 388 12.93 11.75 -13.47
C GLU A 388 13.46 10.64 -14.38
N TYR A 389 12.60 10.17 -15.28
CA TYR A 389 12.96 9.30 -16.38
C TYR A 389 12.72 10.03 -17.69
N SER A 390 13.77 10.18 -18.49
CA SER A 390 13.70 10.69 -19.86
C SER A 390 13.63 9.52 -20.85
N SER A 391 12.79 9.64 -21.88
CA SER A 391 12.79 8.66 -22.99
C SER A 391 13.75 9.02 -24.13
N GLY A 392 14.52 10.10 -23.99
CA GLY A 392 15.41 10.60 -25.04
C GLY A 392 14.68 11.20 -26.25
N SER A 393 13.38 11.48 -26.13
CA SER A 393 12.61 12.11 -27.19
C SER A 393 13.10 13.54 -27.44
N TYR A 394 13.21 13.92 -28.73
CA TYR A 394 13.59 15.26 -29.16
C TYR A 394 12.72 16.37 -28.55
N TRP A 395 11.45 16.07 -28.26
CA TRP A 395 10.49 17.01 -27.69
C TRP A 395 10.69 17.30 -26.19
N GLU A 396 11.30 16.39 -25.42
CA GLU A 396 11.50 16.55 -23.97
C GLU A 396 12.29 17.83 -23.61
N PRO A 397 13.48 18.12 -24.20
CA PRO A 397 14.21 19.36 -23.94
C PRO A 397 13.59 20.62 -24.58
N ILE A 398 12.65 20.48 -25.54
CA ILE A 398 12.02 21.62 -26.22
C ILE A 398 10.76 22.07 -25.49
N ALA A 399 9.90 21.14 -25.11
CA ALA A 399 8.65 21.40 -24.38
C ALA A 399 8.85 21.34 -22.84
N SER A 400 10.09 21.15 -22.37
CA SER A 400 10.46 21.17 -20.95
C SER A 400 9.72 20.14 -20.08
N TYR A 401 9.66 18.88 -20.55
CA TYR A 401 9.07 17.75 -19.84
C TYR A 401 9.99 16.52 -19.85
N CYS A 402 9.72 15.54 -18.98
CA CYS A 402 10.36 14.24 -18.94
C CYS A 402 9.30 13.13 -19.11
N ARG A 403 9.64 12.00 -19.74
CA ARG A 403 8.68 10.90 -20.01
C ARG A 403 7.90 10.46 -18.76
N ALA A 404 8.57 10.34 -17.63
CA ALA A 404 7.91 10.11 -16.35
C ALA A 404 8.65 10.72 -15.16
N VAL A 405 7.89 11.02 -14.11
CA VAL A 405 8.38 11.53 -12.83
C VAL A 405 7.86 10.68 -11.67
N ARG A 406 8.75 10.32 -10.74
CA ARG A 406 8.40 9.71 -9.45
C ARG A 406 8.59 10.70 -8.32
N THR A 407 7.56 10.83 -7.48
CA THR A 407 7.61 11.59 -6.23
C THR A 407 7.02 10.73 -5.11
N GLY A 408 7.88 10.18 -4.25
CA GLY A 408 7.47 9.20 -3.24
C GLY A 408 6.95 7.90 -3.85
N ASN A 409 5.65 7.64 -3.69
CA ASN A 409 4.98 6.44 -4.20
C ASN A 409 4.18 6.68 -5.49
N THR A 410 4.00 7.92 -5.94
CA THR A 410 3.29 8.20 -7.20
C THR A 410 4.28 8.33 -8.35
N ILE A 411 4.00 7.64 -9.46
CA ILE A 411 4.63 7.84 -10.77
C ILE A 411 3.60 8.48 -11.70
N ARG A 412 3.97 9.57 -12.36
CA ARG A 412 3.19 10.17 -13.47
C ARG A 412 3.98 10.06 -14.76
N VAL A 413 3.35 9.53 -15.80
CA VAL A 413 3.88 9.37 -17.14
C VAL A 413 3.17 10.37 -18.05
N SER A 414 3.94 11.25 -18.68
CA SER A 414 3.42 12.26 -19.61
C SER A 414 2.75 11.62 -20.82
N GLY A 415 1.91 12.41 -21.52
CA GLY A 415 1.30 12.02 -22.78
C GLY A 415 2.31 11.38 -23.74
N THR A 416 1.99 10.15 -24.15
CA THR A 416 2.90 9.25 -24.87
C THR A 416 2.24 8.78 -26.17
N THR A 417 2.85 9.14 -27.29
CA THR A 417 2.54 8.63 -28.64
C THR A 417 3.53 7.52 -29.06
N ALA A 418 3.22 6.79 -30.13
CA ALA A 418 3.97 5.60 -30.60
C ALA A 418 5.32 5.92 -31.29
N ASN A 419 6.14 6.76 -30.66
CA ASN A 419 7.44 7.23 -31.16
C ASN A 419 8.41 6.08 -31.43
N SER A 420 9.12 6.15 -32.56
CA SER A 420 10.10 5.14 -32.95
C SER A 420 11.50 5.39 -32.37
N PRO A 421 12.22 4.33 -31.91
CA PRO A 421 13.64 4.39 -31.56
C PRO A 421 14.58 4.36 -32.78
N VAL A 422 14.02 4.32 -34.00
CA VAL A 422 14.73 4.20 -35.29
C VAL A 422 14.15 5.20 -36.29
N SER A 423 14.98 6.11 -36.83
CA SER A 423 14.55 7.22 -37.69
C SER A 423 14.04 6.82 -39.09
N SER A 424 14.19 5.56 -39.52
CA SER A 424 13.58 5.04 -40.75
C SER A 424 12.10 4.65 -40.61
N ILE A 425 11.56 4.69 -39.39
CA ILE A 425 10.18 4.32 -39.04
C ILE A 425 9.56 5.54 -38.34
N PRO A 426 8.46 6.14 -38.86
CA PRO A 426 7.86 7.33 -38.24
C PRO A 426 7.12 6.99 -36.94
N ALA A 427 6.22 5.99 -36.97
CA ALA A 427 5.46 5.53 -35.82
C ALA A 427 5.46 4.00 -35.73
N ILE A 428 5.63 3.45 -34.53
CA ILE A 428 5.55 2.01 -34.26
C ILE A 428 4.09 1.56 -34.38
N GLY A 429 3.84 0.47 -35.10
CA GLY A 429 2.48 0.02 -35.44
C GLY A 429 1.87 0.73 -36.65
N GLY A 430 2.61 1.64 -37.31
CA GLY A 430 2.21 2.25 -38.58
C GLY A 430 0.82 2.91 -38.50
N LYS A 431 -0.08 2.51 -39.41
CA LYS A 431 -1.45 3.06 -39.51
C LYS A 431 -2.50 2.34 -38.65
N SER A 432 -2.10 1.45 -37.74
CA SER A 432 -3.03 0.72 -36.86
C SER A 432 -3.06 1.37 -35.48
N ALA A 433 -4.14 2.08 -35.12
CA ALA A 433 -4.30 2.68 -33.79
C ALA A 433 -4.21 1.64 -32.66
N ARG A 434 -4.66 0.42 -32.95
CA ARG A 434 -4.50 -0.77 -32.10
C ARG A 434 -3.02 -1.09 -31.83
N SER A 435 -2.19 -1.14 -32.88
CA SER A 435 -0.75 -1.41 -32.74
C SER A 435 0.01 -0.24 -32.13
N GLN A 436 -0.37 1.00 -32.45
CA GLN A 436 0.17 2.19 -31.77
C GLN A 436 -0.12 2.16 -30.26
N THR A 437 -1.34 1.76 -29.86
CA THR A 437 -1.73 1.61 -28.45
C THR A 437 -0.85 0.62 -27.70
N VAL A 438 -0.51 -0.52 -28.31
CA VAL A 438 0.40 -1.50 -27.70
C VAL A 438 1.79 -0.88 -27.52
N ALA A 439 2.35 -0.26 -28.56
CA ALA A 439 3.66 0.41 -28.49
C ALA A 439 3.71 1.52 -27.43
N ILE A 440 2.64 2.30 -27.29
CA ILE A 440 2.51 3.34 -26.26
C ILE A 440 2.52 2.72 -24.86
N LEU A 441 1.79 1.62 -24.66
CA LEU A 441 1.73 0.93 -23.36
C LEU A 441 3.07 0.28 -23.00
N ASP A 442 3.87 -0.17 -23.97
CA ASP A 442 5.26 -0.62 -23.73
C ASP A 442 6.19 0.53 -23.32
N ILE A 443 6.05 1.72 -23.93
CA ILE A 443 6.81 2.93 -23.55
C ILE A 443 6.41 3.41 -22.15
N VAL A 444 5.12 3.36 -21.81
CA VAL A 444 4.61 3.61 -20.45
C VAL A 444 5.18 2.59 -19.46
N ALA A 445 5.15 1.31 -19.80
CA ALA A 445 5.68 0.24 -18.96
C ALA A 445 7.17 0.40 -18.69
N ARG A 446 7.97 0.73 -19.73
CA ARG A 446 9.39 1.11 -19.61
C ARG A 446 9.58 2.25 -18.63
N ALA A 447 8.78 3.30 -18.74
CA ALA A 447 8.92 4.50 -17.90
C ALA A 447 8.57 4.24 -16.42
N ILE A 448 7.56 3.42 -16.15
CA ILE A 448 7.18 3.01 -14.79
C ILE A 448 8.24 2.05 -14.22
N LYS A 449 8.71 1.07 -15.01
CA LYS A 449 9.76 0.12 -14.63
C LYS A 449 11.09 0.82 -14.32
N ALA A 450 11.50 1.78 -15.15
CA ALA A 450 12.71 2.59 -14.94
C ALA A 450 12.66 3.47 -13.68
N LEU A 451 11.47 3.70 -13.12
CA LEU A 451 11.25 4.39 -11.84
C LEU A 451 10.93 3.43 -10.68
N GLY A 452 11.05 2.11 -10.89
CA GLY A 452 10.93 1.07 -9.86
C GLY A 452 9.49 0.72 -9.48
N GLY A 453 8.60 0.60 -10.47
CA GLY A 453 7.22 0.09 -10.35
C GLY A 453 6.82 -0.83 -11.52
N ASP A 454 5.55 -1.25 -11.58
CA ASP A 454 5.02 -2.17 -12.59
C ASP A 454 3.71 -1.64 -13.24
N LEU A 455 3.33 -2.13 -14.43
CA LEU A 455 2.03 -1.80 -15.06
C LEU A 455 0.81 -2.11 -14.16
N SER A 456 0.96 -3.00 -13.19
CA SER A 456 -0.07 -3.31 -12.19
C SER A 456 -0.20 -2.31 -11.04
N ASP A 457 0.72 -1.34 -10.92
CA ASP A 457 0.58 -0.20 -10.02
C ASP A 457 -0.23 0.96 -10.68
N VAL A 458 -0.58 0.85 -11.97
CA VAL A 458 -1.36 1.87 -12.69
C VAL A 458 -2.78 1.99 -12.13
N VAL A 459 -3.12 3.21 -11.68
CA VAL A 459 -4.44 3.54 -11.13
C VAL A 459 -5.32 4.30 -12.13
N GLN A 460 -4.74 5.12 -13.00
CA GLN A 460 -5.48 5.90 -13.99
C GLN A 460 -4.78 5.95 -15.35
N THR A 461 -5.59 5.91 -16.41
CA THR A 461 -5.19 6.18 -17.80
C THR A 461 -6.08 7.26 -18.43
N ARG A 462 -5.49 8.16 -19.20
CA ARG A 462 -6.20 9.11 -20.08
C ARG A 462 -5.75 8.86 -21.52
N ILE A 463 -6.70 8.57 -22.41
CA ILE A 463 -6.46 8.19 -23.81
C ILE A 463 -7.07 9.27 -24.71
N PHE A 464 -6.26 9.85 -25.58
CA PHE A 464 -6.65 10.83 -26.59
C PHE A 464 -6.53 10.18 -27.97
N LEU A 465 -7.56 10.32 -28.83
CA LEU A 465 -7.66 9.68 -30.13
C LEU A 465 -7.86 10.66 -31.27
N GLN A 466 -7.23 10.35 -32.41
CA GLN A 466 -7.38 11.08 -33.66
C GLN A 466 -8.79 10.92 -34.28
N ASN A 467 -9.33 9.69 -34.26
CA ASN A 467 -10.59 9.33 -34.91
C ASN A 467 -11.57 8.67 -33.93
N GLU A 468 -12.88 8.83 -34.18
CA GLU A 468 -13.93 8.13 -33.42
C GLU A 468 -14.04 6.64 -33.80
N GLU A 469 -13.68 6.27 -35.03
CA GLU A 469 -13.72 4.88 -35.51
C GLU A 469 -12.71 3.97 -34.76
N ASP A 470 -11.61 4.54 -34.24
CA ASP A 470 -10.56 3.80 -33.52
C ASP A 470 -10.94 3.44 -32.07
N VAL A 471 -12.05 3.98 -31.54
CA VAL A 471 -12.44 3.87 -30.12
C VAL A 471 -12.52 2.41 -29.63
N GLU A 472 -13.13 1.51 -30.41
CA GLU A 472 -13.27 0.10 -30.02
C GLU A 472 -11.92 -0.63 -30.08
N VAL A 473 -11.15 -0.47 -31.16
CA VAL A 473 -9.90 -1.22 -31.34
C VAL A 473 -8.81 -0.81 -30.35
N VAL A 474 -8.77 0.48 -29.96
CA VAL A 474 -7.91 0.98 -28.89
C VAL A 474 -8.39 0.49 -27.52
N SER A 475 -9.70 0.53 -27.23
CA SER A 475 -10.26 0.01 -25.99
C SER A 475 -9.98 -1.49 -25.80
N LEU A 476 -9.98 -2.27 -26.89
CA LEU A 476 -9.61 -3.69 -26.88
C LEU A 476 -8.11 -3.93 -26.66
N ALA A 477 -7.23 -3.05 -27.14
CA ALA A 477 -5.79 -3.13 -26.89
C ALA A 477 -5.44 -2.77 -25.44
N HIS A 478 -5.97 -1.66 -24.93
CA HIS A 478 -5.87 -1.24 -23.53
C HIS A 478 -6.42 -2.31 -22.57
N GLY A 479 -7.63 -2.80 -22.86
CA GLY A 479 -8.29 -3.85 -22.09
C GLY A 479 -7.53 -5.18 -22.09
N TRP A 480 -6.82 -5.52 -23.17
CA TRP A 480 -5.91 -6.68 -23.22
C TRP A 480 -4.71 -6.49 -22.28
N ALA A 481 -4.00 -5.36 -22.38
CA ALA A 481 -2.79 -5.11 -21.61
C ALA A 481 -3.04 -5.18 -20.09
N PHE A 482 -4.08 -4.48 -19.60
CA PHE A 482 -4.40 -4.47 -18.17
C PHE A 482 -5.04 -5.78 -17.68
N LYS A 483 -5.76 -6.52 -18.54
CA LYS A 483 -6.22 -7.88 -18.24
C LYS A 483 -5.05 -8.86 -18.05
N CYS A 484 -3.96 -8.72 -18.82
CA CYS A 484 -2.77 -9.56 -18.67
C CYS A 484 -2.03 -9.34 -17.32
N VAL A 485 -2.02 -8.12 -16.78
CA VAL A 485 -1.49 -7.86 -15.42
C VAL A 485 -2.54 -8.04 -14.31
N GLY A 486 -3.80 -8.28 -14.64
CA GLY A 486 -4.87 -8.63 -13.69
C GLY A 486 -5.51 -7.44 -12.97
N ILE A 487 -5.41 -6.23 -13.51
CA ILE A 487 -6.02 -5.01 -12.94
C ILE A 487 -7.02 -4.36 -13.92
N ARG A 488 -7.71 -3.31 -13.45
CA ARG A 488 -8.57 -2.44 -14.26
C ARG A 488 -8.38 -0.99 -13.79
N PRO A 489 -7.52 -0.18 -14.45
CA PRO A 489 -7.35 1.21 -14.06
C PRO A 489 -8.60 2.04 -14.41
N SER A 490 -8.76 3.18 -13.75
CA SER A 490 -9.74 4.19 -14.11
C SER A 490 -9.36 4.78 -15.48
N ASN A 491 -10.25 4.67 -16.46
CA ASN A 491 -9.95 5.01 -17.86
C ASN A 491 -10.86 6.15 -18.35
N THR A 492 -10.25 7.25 -18.80
CA THR A 492 -10.93 8.32 -19.55
C THR A 492 -10.47 8.27 -20.99
N LEU A 493 -11.40 8.14 -21.95
CA LEU A 493 -11.11 8.12 -23.37
C LEU A 493 -11.79 9.31 -24.06
N VAL A 494 -11.04 10.04 -24.89
CA VAL A 494 -11.42 11.31 -25.52
C VAL A 494 -11.04 11.28 -27.00
N VAL A 495 -11.95 11.71 -27.88
CA VAL A 495 -11.60 11.99 -29.29
C VAL A 495 -11.21 13.47 -29.39
N SER A 496 -9.95 13.71 -29.73
CA SER A 496 -9.33 15.03 -29.83
C SER A 496 -8.05 14.91 -30.64
N GLY A 497 -7.91 15.72 -31.70
CA GLY A 497 -6.78 15.63 -32.64
C GLY A 497 -5.42 15.62 -31.94
N VAL A 498 -4.65 14.58 -32.21
CA VAL A 498 -3.29 14.32 -31.71
C VAL A 498 -2.29 15.09 -32.58
N ILE A 499 -1.15 15.47 -32.01
CA ILE A 499 -0.13 16.27 -32.70
C ILE A 499 0.77 15.35 -33.54
N GLY A 500 0.55 15.37 -34.86
CA GLY A 500 1.32 14.64 -35.88
C GLY A 500 0.44 13.71 -36.71
N ASP A 501 0.49 13.83 -38.04
CA ASP A 501 -0.35 13.07 -38.98
C ASP A 501 -0.08 11.55 -38.94
N GLU A 502 1.06 11.14 -38.39
CA GLU A 502 1.47 9.75 -38.16
C GLU A 502 0.91 9.13 -36.87
N PHE A 503 0.37 9.92 -35.93
CA PHE A 503 -0.10 9.44 -34.63
C PHE A 503 -1.63 9.37 -34.56
N LEU A 504 -2.14 8.25 -34.06
CA LEU A 504 -3.57 7.95 -33.96
C LEU A 504 -4.08 7.93 -32.51
N ALA A 505 -3.18 7.74 -31.55
CA ALA A 505 -3.47 7.73 -30.13
C ALA A 505 -2.32 8.36 -29.31
N GLU A 506 -2.69 8.97 -28.18
CA GLU A 506 -1.78 9.43 -27.14
C GLU A 506 -2.31 8.98 -25.77
N ILE A 507 -1.46 8.46 -24.88
CA ILE A 507 -1.88 8.00 -23.55
C ILE A 507 -1.02 8.64 -22.45
N GLU A 508 -1.69 9.22 -21.46
CA GLU A 508 -1.12 9.71 -20.19
C GLU A 508 -1.51 8.75 -19.05
N VAL A 509 -0.60 8.48 -18.11
CA VAL A 509 -0.78 7.41 -17.11
C VAL A 509 -0.31 7.83 -15.71
N GLU A 510 -1.07 7.48 -14.69
CA GLU A 510 -0.71 7.67 -13.28
C GLU A 510 -0.75 6.34 -12.52
N ALA A 511 0.29 6.07 -11.72
CA ALA A 511 0.52 4.82 -11.02
C ALA A 511 0.93 5.05 -9.56
N GLU A 512 0.48 4.19 -8.65
CA GLU A 512 0.71 4.29 -7.20
C GLU A 512 1.31 2.99 -6.63
N LEU A 513 2.55 3.10 -6.17
CA LEU A 513 3.32 2.00 -5.60
C LEU A 513 2.84 1.61 -4.21
N GLY A 514 2.57 0.32 -4.02
CA GLY A 514 2.33 -0.30 -2.70
C GLY A 514 1.13 -1.24 -2.63
N TYR A 515 0.30 -1.31 -3.67
CA TYR A 515 -0.93 -2.11 -3.64
C TYR A 515 -0.66 -3.64 -3.59
N ARG A 516 0.50 -4.10 -4.09
CA ARG A 516 0.77 -5.54 -4.29
C ARG A 516 1.50 -6.27 -3.16
N GLU A 517 2.23 -5.61 -2.26
CA GLU A 517 2.89 -6.33 -1.15
C GLU A 517 1.87 -7.03 -0.23
N VAL A 518 0.71 -6.38 -0.03
CA VAL A 518 -0.44 -6.90 0.74
C VAL A 518 -0.96 -8.24 0.21
N LEU A 519 -0.77 -8.55 -1.08
CA LEU A 519 -1.28 -9.75 -1.74
C LEU A 519 -0.22 -10.86 -1.93
N ARG A 520 1.07 -10.58 -1.70
CA ARG A 520 2.15 -11.59 -1.83
C ARG A 520 2.49 -12.29 -0.51
N GLU A 521 2.42 -11.59 0.63
CA GLU A 521 2.65 -12.21 1.95
C GLU A 521 1.54 -13.21 2.34
N THR A 522 0.29 -13.00 1.90
CA THR A 522 -0.87 -13.80 2.32
C THR A 522 -0.82 -15.26 1.83
N ASN A 523 -0.40 -15.49 0.58
CA ASN A 523 -0.34 -16.85 0.01
C ASN A 523 0.91 -17.62 0.46
N THR A 524 2.07 -16.96 0.53
CA THR A 524 3.35 -17.62 0.90
C THR A 524 3.44 -18.03 2.38
N PHE A 525 2.55 -17.53 3.24
CA PHE A 525 2.52 -17.87 4.66
C PHE A 525 1.81 -19.20 4.97
N LEU A 526 0.94 -19.70 4.07
CA LEU A 526 0.12 -20.90 4.32
C LEU A 526 0.95 -22.19 4.25
N GLU A 527 1.81 -22.35 3.25
CA GLU A 527 2.63 -23.57 3.07
C GLU A 527 3.70 -23.72 4.16
N ARG A 528 4.33 -22.61 4.56
CA ARG A 528 5.42 -22.61 5.56
C ARG A 528 4.95 -22.88 6.99
N ALA A 529 3.65 -22.85 7.25
CA ALA A 529 3.08 -23.03 8.59
C ALA A 529 3.16 -24.47 9.13
N HIS A 530 3.37 -25.49 8.29
CA HIS A 530 3.21 -26.89 8.68
C HIS A 530 4.46 -27.60 9.25
N VAL A 531 5.66 -27.02 9.10
CA VAL A 531 6.93 -27.72 9.36
C VAL A 531 7.61 -27.33 10.69
N ILE A 532 7.26 -26.18 11.28
CA ILE A 532 8.07 -25.54 12.34
C ILE A 532 7.73 -26.04 13.77
N ASN A 533 6.63 -26.76 13.97
CA ASN A 533 5.98 -26.88 15.28
C ASN A 533 6.53 -27.98 16.23
N THR A 534 7.62 -28.68 15.89
CA THR A 534 8.08 -29.87 16.65
C THR A 534 9.45 -29.69 17.32
N SER A 535 10.28 -28.73 16.90
CA SER A 535 11.71 -28.66 17.28
C SER A 535 12.05 -27.63 18.36
N LEU A 536 11.14 -26.69 18.69
CA LEU A 536 11.45 -25.54 19.55
C LEU A 536 11.22 -25.77 21.06
N PHE A 537 10.54 -26.85 21.46
CA PHE A 537 10.17 -27.07 22.87
C PHE A 537 11.35 -27.47 23.78
N LEU A 538 12.46 -27.99 23.22
CA LEU A 538 13.60 -28.51 23.98
C LEU A 538 14.71 -27.48 24.27
N LEU A 539 14.69 -26.30 23.64
CA LEU A 539 15.73 -25.28 23.82
C LEU A 539 15.43 -24.29 24.96
N GLY A 540 14.20 -24.22 25.45
CA GLY A 540 13.76 -23.20 26.42
C GLY A 540 14.34 -23.33 27.84
N ILE A 541 14.94 -24.47 28.21
CA ILE A 541 15.32 -24.78 29.59
C ILE A 541 16.75 -24.30 29.94
N PHE A 542 17.64 -24.09 28.96
CA PHE A 542 19.06 -23.85 29.23
C PHE A 542 19.45 -22.38 29.54
N SER A 543 18.52 -21.42 29.49
CA SER A 543 18.83 -19.99 29.66
C SER A 543 18.80 -19.49 31.11
N PHE A 544 18.61 -20.36 32.12
CA PHE A 544 18.19 -19.96 33.47
C PHE A 544 19.31 -19.88 34.54
N VAL A 545 20.58 -20.11 34.19
CA VAL A 545 21.63 -20.44 35.19
C VAL A 545 22.73 -19.36 35.35
N GLN A 546 22.67 -18.21 34.65
CA GLN A 546 23.83 -17.29 34.63
C GLN A 546 23.51 -15.77 34.64
N GLN A 547 22.83 -15.27 35.67
CA GLN A 547 23.04 -13.89 36.13
C GLN A 547 22.60 -13.66 37.59
N HIS A 548 23.59 -13.60 38.50
CA HIS A 548 23.42 -13.14 39.88
C HIS A 548 24.63 -12.29 40.28
N THR A 549 24.49 -10.96 40.22
CA THR A 549 25.25 -9.89 40.93
C THR A 549 24.72 -8.52 40.41
N THR A 550 24.87 -7.43 41.18
CA THR A 550 24.42 -6.05 40.84
C THR A 550 22.93 -5.86 40.47
N LEU A 551 22.02 -6.32 41.33
CA LEU A 551 20.65 -5.77 41.38
C LEU A 551 20.66 -4.26 41.71
N ILE A 552 19.52 -3.60 41.48
CA ILE A 552 19.19 -2.17 41.71
C ILE A 552 19.53 -1.24 40.53
N ASN A 553 20.79 -0.96 40.19
CA ASN A 553 21.09 0.01 39.11
C ASN A 553 20.88 -0.55 37.67
N MET A 554 20.67 -1.85 37.50
CA MET A 554 20.55 -2.47 36.17
C MET A 554 19.11 -2.45 35.60
N ILE A 555 18.09 -2.23 36.44
CA ILE A 555 16.67 -2.36 36.05
C ILE A 555 16.29 -1.30 35.00
N ASP A 556 16.78 -0.06 35.14
CA ASP A 556 16.62 1.03 34.17
C ASP A 556 17.31 0.79 32.81
N HIS A 557 18.11 -0.28 32.71
CA HIS A 557 18.78 -0.73 31.48
C HIS A 557 18.23 -2.05 30.93
N VAL A 558 17.50 -2.84 31.73
CA VAL A 558 16.90 -4.12 31.33
C VAL A 558 15.52 -3.95 30.69
N LEU A 559 14.76 -2.91 31.06
CA LEU A 559 13.39 -2.69 30.57
C LEU A 559 13.26 -1.69 29.40
N GLY A 560 14.36 -1.02 29.01
CA GLY A 560 14.39 -0.15 27.83
C GLY A 560 14.97 -0.88 26.62
N ARG A 561 14.42 -0.66 25.42
CA ARG A 561 14.91 -1.24 24.15
C ARG A 561 16.45 -1.19 24.09
N PRO A 562 17.14 -2.34 23.97
CA PRO A 562 18.59 -2.37 24.09
C PRO A 562 19.25 -1.55 22.98
N SER A 563 20.19 -0.68 23.36
CA SER A 563 21.11 -0.06 22.40
C SER A 563 21.79 -1.16 21.57
N VAL A 564 22.04 -0.89 20.29
CA VAL A 564 22.76 -1.81 19.38
C VAL A 564 24.08 -2.31 20.00
N LYS A 565 24.71 -1.49 20.86
CA LYS A 565 25.88 -1.86 21.67
C LYS A 565 25.66 -3.08 22.58
N PHE A 566 24.50 -3.20 23.23
CA PHE A 566 24.18 -4.36 24.08
C PHE A 566 23.95 -5.62 23.25
N ARG A 567 23.32 -5.50 22.07
CA ARG A 567 23.18 -6.63 21.13
C ARG A 567 24.52 -7.08 20.56
N LYS A 568 25.42 -6.15 20.23
CA LYS A 568 26.83 -6.46 19.90
C LYS A 568 27.50 -7.24 21.03
N ILE A 569 27.35 -6.81 22.29
CA ILE A 569 27.86 -7.53 23.47
C ILE A 569 27.23 -8.92 23.61
N GLN A 570 25.93 -9.09 23.36
CA GLN A 570 25.26 -10.40 23.42
C GLN A 570 25.79 -11.38 22.35
N VAL A 571 25.87 -10.94 21.09
CA VAL A 571 26.44 -11.74 19.99
C VAL A 571 27.90 -12.08 20.27
N LEU A 572 28.69 -11.10 20.70
CA LEU A 572 30.10 -11.30 21.03
C LEU A 572 30.28 -12.20 22.25
N ALA A 573 29.43 -12.13 23.27
CA ALA A 573 29.48 -13.03 24.43
C ALA A 573 29.15 -14.48 24.05
N VAL A 574 28.16 -14.71 23.17
CA VAL A 574 27.84 -16.05 22.62
C VAL A 574 29.02 -16.58 21.80
N VAL A 575 29.59 -15.76 20.90
CA VAL A 575 30.75 -16.14 20.09
C VAL A 575 31.98 -16.40 20.97
N SER A 576 32.29 -15.55 21.94
CA SER A 576 33.41 -15.74 22.87
C SER A 576 33.20 -16.96 23.76
N PHE A 577 31.98 -17.25 24.23
CA PHE A 577 31.70 -18.46 25.00
C PHE A 577 31.94 -19.73 24.19
N TRP A 578 31.38 -19.81 22.97
CA TRP A 578 31.56 -21.00 22.12
C TRP A 578 32.99 -21.14 21.60
N SER A 579 33.67 -20.04 21.25
CA SER A 579 35.09 -20.06 20.88
C SER A 579 35.98 -20.48 22.05
N PHE A 580 35.72 -20.00 23.28
CA PHE A 580 36.43 -20.44 24.48
C PHE A 580 36.16 -21.92 24.80
N TYR A 581 34.93 -22.39 24.60
CA TYR A 581 34.56 -23.80 24.75
C TYR A 581 35.20 -24.69 23.67
N LEU A 582 35.35 -24.20 22.43
CA LEU A 582 36.12 -24.89 21.37
C LEU A 582 37.63 -24.93 21.66
N PHE A 583 38.17 -23.86 22.26
CA PHE A 583 39.61 -23.72 22.53
C PHE A 583 40.08 -24.44 23.80
N LYS A 584 39.20 -24.55 24.82
CA LYS A 584 39.52 -25.13 26.14
C LYS A 584 38.66 -26.34 26.54
N GLY A 585 37.67 -26.71 25.72
CA GLY A 585 36.87 -27.91 25.92
C GLY A 585 37.64 -29.20 25.59
N ASN A 586 37.18 -30.31 26.16
CA ASN A 586 37.82 -31.60 25.94
C ASN A 586 37.60 -32.10 24.50
N ARG A 587 38.67 -32.53 23.82
CA ARG A 587 38.68 -32.88 22.37
C ARG A 587 37.57 -33.86 21.96
N ASP A 588 37.28 -34.84 22.81
CA ASP A 588 36.31 -35.90 22.55
C ASP A 588 34.83 -35.48 22.67
N GLY A 589 34.55 -34.25 23.11
CA GLY A 589 33.17 -33.75 23.30
C GLY A 589 32.33 -34.47 24.37
N PRO A 590 31.01 -34.16 24.45
CA PRO A 590 30.10 -34.72 25.43
C PRO A 590 29.81 -36.21 25.16
N PRO A 591 29.74 -37.06 26.20
CA PRO A 591 29.96 -38.51 26.07
C PRO A 591 28.96 -39.27 25.19
N LYS A 592 27.73 -38.75 25.01
CA LYS A 592 26.70 -39.41 24.18
C LYS A 592 26.99 -39.36 22.67
N LEU A 593 27.76 -38.39 22.18
CA LEU A 593 28.10 -38.26 20.75
C LEU A 593 29.34 -39.08 20.33
N ARG A 594 30.15 -39.55 21.29
CA ARG A 594 31.44 -40.22 21.05
C ARG A 594 31.38 -41.52 20.21
N LYS A 595 30.21 -42.14 20.05
CA LYS A 595 30.06 -43.36 19.23
C LYS A 595 30.09 -43.08 17.73
N LEU A 596 29.65 -41.90 17.29
CA LEU A 596 29.53 -41.56 15.86
C LEU A 596 30.82 -40.96 15.27
N SER A 597 31.65 -40.33 16.10
CA SER A 597 32.81 -39.53 15.63
C SER A 597 34.05 -40.34 15.21
N ARG A 598 34.13 -41.64 15.55
CA ARG A 598 35.36 -42.46 15.38
C ARG A 598 35.68 -42.86 13.93
N LEU A 599 34.82 -42.53 12.96
CA LEU A 599 35.02 -42.87 11.54
C LEU A 599 35.57 -41.71 10.69
N LEU A 600 35.63 -40.50 11.24
CA LEU A 600 36.00 -39.27 10.50
C LEU A 600 37.19 -38.55 11.16
N GLU A 601 38.05 -39.30 11.84
CA GLU A 601 39.11 -38.78 12.70
C GLU A 601 40.47 -38.74 11.95
N LYS A 602 40.79 -37.59 11.35
CA LYS A 602 42.20 -37.29 11.00
C LYS A 602 42.63 -35.82 10.95
N TYR A 603 41.71 -34.86 10.71
CA TYR A 603 42.06 -33.43 10.69
C TYR A 603 41.08 -32.50 11.44
N LEU A 604 39.77 -32.72 11.35
CA LEU A 604 38.74 -32.02 12.15
C LEU A 604 37.67 -33.03 12.57
N THR A 605 37.16 -32.96 13.80
CA THR A 605 36.03 -33.83 14.20
C THR A 605 34.72 -33.30 13.62
N PRO A 606 33.76 -34.17 13.22
CA PRO A 606 32.48 -33.73 12.65
C PRO A 606 31.68 -32.77 13.54
N TRP A 607 31.79 -32.94 14.86
CA TRP A 607 31.19 -32.01 15.84
C TRP A 607 31.85 -30.62 15.80
N GLN A 608 33.18 -30.54 15.72
CA GLN A 608 33.87 -29.26 15.56
C GLN A 608 33.49 -28.60 14.23
N THR A 609 33.45 -29.35 13.12
CA THR A 609 33.01 -28.82 11.82
C THR A 609 31.57 -28.31 11.87
N LEU A 610 30.65 -29.03 12.53
CA LEU A 610 29.26 -28.61 12.71
C LEU A 610 29.13 -27.36 13.59
N VAL A 611 29.85 -27.27 14.71
CA VAL A 611 29.84 -26.06 15.55
C VAL A 611 30.48 -24.89 14.82
N ILE A 612 31.58 -25.09 14.08
CA ILE A 612 32.25 -24.04 13.30
C ILE A 612 31.35 -23.52 12.18
N THR A 613 30.65 -24.41 11.45
CA THR A 613 29.70 -23.99 10.40
C THR A 613 28.47 -23.30 10.97
N LEU A 614 27.90 -23.78 12.08
CA LEU A 614 26.79 -23.09 12.76
C LEU A 614 27.21 -21.73 13.34
N LEU A 615 28.43 -21.63 13.90
CA LEU A 615 29.01 -20.38 14.40
C LEU A 615 29.29 -19.40 13.24
N TYR A 616 29.81 -19.90 12.12
CA TYR A 616 30.03 -19.12 10.90
C TYR A 616 28.71 -18.59 10.33
N LEU A 617 27.69 -19.45 10.18
CA LEU A 617 26.35 -19.05 9.72
C LEU A 617 25.71 -18.03 10.69
N TYR A 618 25.90 -18.18 12.00
CA TYR A 618 25.43 -17.22 12.99
C TYR A 618 26.18 -15.88 12.92
N ILE A 619 27.51 -15.90 12.71
CA ILE A 619 28.32 -14.69 12.52
C ILE A 619 27.95 -13.99 11.21
N ALA A 620 27.84 -14.72 10.10
CA ALA A 620 27.43 -14.18 8.80
C ALA A 620 26.04 -13.53 8.86
N ARG A 621 25.05 -14.22 9.43
CA ARG A 621 23.69 -13.68 9.64
C ARG A 621 23.65 -12.46 10.57
N ASN A 622 24.63 -12.30 11.45
CA ASN A 622 24.76 -11.15 12.36
C ASN A 622 25.92 -10.22 11.99
N LEU A 623 26.46 -10.29 10.76
CA LEU A 623 27.68 -9.55 10.40
C LEU A 623 27.45 -8.03 10.43
N GLY A 624 26.32 -7.56 9.89
CA GLY A 624 25.91 -6.16 9.99
C GLY A 624 25.76 -5.68 11.44
N LYS A 625 25.22 -6.53 12.33
CA LYS A 625 25.11 -6.30 13.78
C LYS A 625 26.50 -6.19 14.43
N LEU A 626 27.43 -7.09 14.09
CA LEU A 626 28.81 -7.12 14.60
C LEU A 626 29.63 -5.90 14.13
N VAL A 627 29.71 -5.66 12.83
CA VAL A 627 30.49 -4.56 12.23
C VAL A 627 29.85 -3.20 12.58
N GLY A 628 28.51 -3.13 12.65
CA GLY A 628 27.77 -1.89 12.91
C GLY A 628 27.31 -1.19 11.65
N LEU A 629 27.00 -1.96 10.61
CA LEU A 629 26.44 -1.49 9.33
C LEU A 629 24.90 -1.46 9.35
N GLU A 630 24.26 -1.80 10.48
CA GLU A 630 22.83 -1.55 10.67
C GLU A 630 22.55 -0.03 10.68
N CYS A 631 21.61 0.42 9.85
CA CYS A 631 21.10 1.78 9.93
C CYS A 631 20.51 2.05 11.34
N PRO A 632 20.73 3.25 11.92
CA PRO A 632 20.08 3.61 13.18
C PRO A 632 18.56 3.64 12.98
N GLU A 633 17.80 3.12 13.95
CA GLU A 633 16.35 3.08 13.87
C GLU A 633 15.77 4.51 13.75
N PRO A 634 15.05 4.86 12.68
CA PRO A 634 14.67 6.25 12.42
C PRO A 634 13.77 6.83 13.51
N LEU A 635 12.86 6.01 14.06
CA LEU A 635 11.96 6.39 15.16
C LEU A 635 12.69 6.68 16.47
N ALA A 636 13.90 6.13 16.70
CA ALA A 636 14.64 6.33 17.94
C ALA A 636 15.24 7.75 18.07
N ASN A 637 15.30 8.51 16.97
CA ASN A 637 15.72 9.90 16.93
C ASN A 637 14.53 10.89 16.93
N LEU A 638 13.32 10.43 16.58
CA LEU A 638 12.12 11.27 16.47
C LEU A 638 11.53 11.65 17.85
N TYR A 639 11.70 10.80 18.86
CA TYR A 639 11.08 10.94 20.17
C TYR A 639 12.08 11.13 21.32
N THR A 640 11.62 11.66 22.46
CA THR A 640 12.42 11.66 23.68
C THR A 640 12.74 10.23 24.12
N ARG A 641 13.94 10.02 24.69
CA ARG A 641 14.40 8.68 25.11
C ARG A 641 13.49 8.05 26.18
N SER A 642 12.83 8.85 27.00
CA SER A 642 11.85 8.41 27.99
C SER A 642 10.52 8.00 27.35
N TYR A 643 9.98 8.80 26.42
CA TYR A 643 8.77 8.45 25.68
C TYR A 643 8.99 7.20 24.81
N PHE A 644 10.11 7.12 24.08
CA PHE A 644 10.45 5.96 23.26
C PHE A 644 10.52 4.66 24.09
N ARG A 645 11.12 4.70 25.28
CA ARG A 645 11.11 3.58 26.25
C ARG A 645 9.69 3.21 26.72
N ALA A 646 8.79 4.17 26.89
CA ALA A 646 7.39 3.87 27.22
C ALA A 646 6.68 3.19 26.03
N THR A 647 6.81 3.72 24.80
CA THR A 647 6.23 3.08 23.60
C THR A 647 6.80 1.67 23.35
N TRP A 648 8.02 1.40 23.79
CA TRP A 648 8.61 0.07 23.75
C TRP A 648 7.80 -0.94 24.59
N VAL A 649 7.52 -0.59 25.84
CA VAL A 649 6.76 -1.44 26.77
C VAL A 649 5.30 -1.60 26.32
N THR A 650 4.66 -0.55 25.77
CA THR A 650 3.31 -0.69 25.20
C THR A 650 3.29 -1.63 23.99
N THR A 651 4.30 -1.59 23.12
CA THR A 651 4.42 -2.49 21.96
C THR A 651 4.55 -3.95 22.39
N ALA A 652 5.39 -4.25 23.39
CA ALA A 652 5.54 -5.61 23.92
C ALA A 652 4.26 -6.11 24.61
N LEU A 653 3.53 -5.22 25.30
CA LEU A 653 2.21 -5.51 25.85
C LEU A 653 1.18 -5.85 24.76
N ASP A 654 1.12 -5.06 23.68
CA ASP A 654 0.22 -5.32 22.56
C ASP A 654 0.53 -6.64 21.85
N ALA A 655 1.81 -6.89 21.53
CA ALA A 655 2.27 -8.16 20.98
C ALA A 655 1.88 -9.36 21.87
N GLY A 656 2.05 -9.22 23.20
CA GLY A 656 1.73 -10.25 24.18
C GLY A 656 0.23 -10.56 24.26
N PHE A 657 -0.60 -9.54 24.44
CA PHE A 657 -2.05 -9.72 24.53
C PHE A 657 -2.68 -10.17 23.21
N TRP A 658 -2.21 -9.66 22.06
CA TRP A 658 -2.65 -10.14 20.74
C TRP A 658 -2.22 -11.58 20.42
N SER A 659 -1.08 -12.05 20.95
CA SER A 659 -0.71 -13.47 20.86
C SER A 659 -1.57 -14.36 21.79
N ALA A 660 -2.08 -13.84 22.90
CA ALA A 660 -2.99 -14.57 23.78
C ALA A 660 -4.45 -14.66 23.26
N MET A 661 -4.88 -13.81 22.33
CA MET A 661 -6.30 -13.66 21.94
C MET A 661 -7.04 -14.95 21.54
N ARG A 662 -6.34 -15.95 20.99
CA ARG A 662 -6.95 -17.25 20.61
C ARG A 662 -7.38 -18.11 21.81
N ILE A 663 -7.03 -17.74 23.04
CA ILE A 663 -7.37 -18.48 24.28
C ILE A 663 -8.80 -18.12 24.73
N ARG A 664 -9.70 -19.11 24.71
CA ARG A 664 -11.14 -18.93 25.05
C ARG A 664 -11.41 -18.54 26.52
N ARG A 665 -10.62 -18.99 27.49
CA ARG A 665 -10.84 -18.73 28.93
C ARG A 665 -10.19 -17.41 29.34
N LYS A 666 -11.00 -16.39 29.72
CA LYS A 666 -10.51 -15.03 30.03
C LYS A 666 -9.31 -15.00 30.99
N TRP A 667 -9.39 -15.63 32.17
CA TRP A 667 -8.28 -15.56 33.13
C TRP A 667 -6.98 -16.18 32.61
N ILE A 668 -7.06 -17.28 31.85
CA ILE A 668 -5.90 -17.92 31.22
C ILE A 668 -5.33 -17.02 30.12
N ARG A 669 -6.20 -16.39 29.31
CA ARG A 669 -5.82 -15.44 28.27
C ARG A 669 -5.09 -14.23 28.87
N ASP A 670 -5.67 -13.62 29.90
CA ASP A 670 -5.15 -12.41 30.51
C ASP A 670 -3.80 -12.70 31.22
N PHE A 671 -3.64 -13.90 31.81
CA PHE A 671 -2.37 -14.39 32.38
C PHE A 671 -1.32 -14.72 31.31
N ALA A 672 -1.71 -15.42 30.24
CA ALA A 672 -0.84 -15.73 29.11
C ALA A 672 -0.38 -14.46 28.36
N GLY A 673 -1.24 -13.44 28.27
CA GLY A 673 -0.88 -12.13 27.71
C GLY A 673 0.28 -11.46 28.46
N VAL A 674 0.30 -11.57 29.80
CA VAL A 674 1.43 -11.10 30.63
C VAL A 674 2.69 -11.95 30.39
N ILE A 675 2.57 -13.28 30.30
CA ILE A 675 3.72 -14.16 29.99
C ILE A 675 4.32 -13.84 28.61
N PHE A 676 3.48 -13.69 27.58
CA PHE A 676 3.93 -13.32 26.24
C PHE A 676 4.47 -11.88 26.20
N THR A 677 3.99 -10.96 27.05
CA THR A 677 4.59 -9.63 27.21
C THR A 677 6.04 -9.74 27.69
N PHE A 678 6.33 -10.58 28.70
CA PHE A 678 7.72 -10.82 29.14
C PHE A 678 8.59 -11.42 28.04
N TYR A 679 8.04 -12.30 27.21
CA TYR A 679 8.74 -12.80 26.01
C TYR A 679 9.05 -11.65 25.04
N TYR A 680 8.08 -10.83 24.66
CA TYR A 680 8.25 -9.77 23.67
C TYR A 680 9.09 -8.57 24.16
N LEU A 681 9.17 -8.32 25.47
CA LEU A 681 10.13 -7.36 26.05
C LEU A 681 11.59 -7.74 25.75
N ILE A 682 11.87 -9.05 25.64
CA ILE A 682 13.19 -9.61 25.29
C ILE A 682 13.30 -9.79 23.76
N ALA A 683 12.29 -10.40 23.13
CA ALA A 683 12.20 -10.74 21.72
C ALA A 683 11.81 -9.53 20.84
N ALA A 684 12.58 -8.46 20.96
CA ALA A 684 12.27 -7.12 20.46
C ALA A 684 11.81 -7.06 18.99
N GLU A 685 12.59 -7.61 18.07
CA GLU A 685 12.28 -7.55 16.63
C GLU A 685 10.95 -8.24 16.30
N GLN A 686 10.62 -9.31 17.03
CA GLN A 686 9.37 -10.03 16.88
C GLN A 686 8.18 -9.29 17.49
N ALA A 687 8.39 -8.41 18.47
CA ALA A 687 7.33 -7.56 19.02
C ALA A 687 6.89 -6.52 17.98
N ASP A 688 7.85 -5.82 17.37
CA ASP A 688 7.60 -4.87 16.27
C ASP A 688 6.97 -5.57 15.05
N GLU A 689 7.49 -6.74 14.66
CA GLU A 689 6.94 -7.54 13.54
C GLU A 689 5.51 -8.01 13.83
N LYS A 690 5.24 -8.55 15.03
CA LYS A 690 3.92 -8.98 15.47
C LYS A 690 2.93 -7.81 15.45
N VAL A 691 3.34 -6.63 15.93
CA VAL A 691 2.47 -5.45 15.97
C VAL A 691 2.19 -4.93 14.57
N ARG A 692 3.18 -4.86 13.68
CA ARG A 692 3.00 -4.49 12.26
C ARG A 692 2.00 -5.41 11.56
N LYS A 693 2.17 -6.74 11.71
CA LYS A 693 1.29 -7.75 11.10
C LYS A 693 -0.16 -7.71 11.61
N VAL A 694 -0.38 -7.37 12.89
CA VAL A 694 -1.74 -7.20 13.44
C VAL A 694 -2.38 -5.88 13.01
N ARG A 695 -1.60 -4.79 12.87
CA ARG A 695 -2.13 -3.51 12.37
C ARG A 695 -2.56 -3.56 10.89
N GLY A 696 -1.88 -4.36 10.06
CA GLY A 696 -2.26 -4.58 8.65
C GLY A 696 -3.62 -5.30 8.46
N MET A 697 -4.08 -6.09 9.43
CA MET A 697 -5.42 -6.69 9.45
C MET A 697 -6.10 -6.47 10.80
N LEU A 698 -6.30 -5.20 11.12
CA LEU A 698 -6.86 -4.75 12.38
C LEU A 698 -8.36 -5.10 12.50
N THR A 699 -8.81 -5.48 13.70
CA THR A 699 -10.22 -5.78 13.99
C THR A 699 -10.68 -5.02 15.23
N VAL A 700 -12.00 -4.95 15.43
CA VAL A 700 -12.62 -4.38 16.65
C VAL A 700 -12.05 -5.02 17.91
N ASP A 701 -11.87 -6.35 17.92
CA ASP A 701 -11.29 -7.08 19.04
C ASP A 701 -9.79 -6.81 19.23
N HIS A 702 -9.01 -6.67 18.14
CA HIS A 702 -7.60 -6.26 18.25
C HIS A 702 -7.49 -4.89 18.94
N LEU A 703 -8.32 -3.91 18.54
CA LEU A 703 -8.37 -2.58 19.18
C LEU A 703 -8.81 -2.65 20.65
N ARG A 704 -9.92 -3.32 20.95
CA ARG A 704 -10.45 -3.40 22.32
C ARG A 704 -9.53 -4.15 23.27
N VAL A 705 -8.87 -5.23 22.82
CA VAL A 705 -7.86 -5.94 23.62
C VAL A 705 -6.61 -5.08 23.83
N SER A 706 -6.16 -4.34 22.82
CA SER A 706 -5.01 -3.43 22.94
C SER A 706 -5.25 -2.30 23.93
N TRP A 707 -6.36 -1.57 23.82
CA TRP A 707 -6.58 -0.39 24.65
C TRP A 707 -7.18 -0.68 26.02
N ASN A 708 -7.97 -1.74 26.19
CA ASN A 708 -8.53 -2.09 27.50
C ASN A 708 -7.57 -2.96 28.35
N LYS A 709 -6.35 -3.27 27.87
CA LYS A 709 -5.39 -4.12 28.61
C LYS A 709 -5.07 -3.62 30.03
N GLY A 710 -5.10 -2.30 30.24
CA GLY A 710 -4.87 -1.68 31.56
C GLY A 710 -5.87 -2.08 32.64
N THR A 711 -7.11 -2.45 32.28
CA THR A 711 -8.15 -2.87 33.25
C THR A 711 -8.12 -4.37 33.58
N THR A 712 -7.14 -5.12 33.07
CA THR A 712 -6.92 -6.52 33.44
C THR A 712 -6.47 -6.65 34.91
N PRO A 713 -6.86 -7.70 35.65
CA PRO A 713 -6.60 -7.79 37.09
C PRO A 713 -5.10 -7.81 37.43
N TYR A 714 -4.27 -8.39 36.56
CA TYR A 714 -2.82 -8.47 36.77
C TYR A 714 -2.11 -7.12 36.58
N LEU A 715 -2.42 -6.39 35.50
CA LEU A 715 -1.84 -5.08 35.24
C LEU A 715 -2.44 -4.01 36.17
N GLY A 716 -3.73 -4.12 36.50
CA GLY A 716 -4.37 -3.29 37.52
C GLY A 716 -3.77 -3.48 38.91
N PHE A 717 -3.43 -4.71 39.32
CA PHE A 717 -2.71 -4.96 40.58
C PHE A 717 -1.31 -4.33 40.57
N LEU A 718 -0.53 -4.54 39.50
CA LEU A 718 0.81 -3.97 39.36
C LEU A 718 0.80 -2.44 39.33
N SER A 719 -0.15 -1.84 38.60
CA SER A 719 -0.35 -0.39 38.59
C SER A 719 -0.69 0.13 39.99
N ASN A 720 -1.69 -0.44 40.67
CA ASN A 720 -2.08 -0.01 42.02
C ASN A 720 -0.94 -0.15 43.07
N LEU A 721 0.07 -0.99 42.84
CA LEU A 721 1.26 -1.09 43.70
C LEU A 721 2.30 0.02 43.42
N LEU A 722 2.46 0.42 42.16
CA LEU A 722 3.42 1.46 41.73
C LEU A 722 2.85 2.90 41.84
N ARG A 723 1.52 3.01 41.92
CA ARG A 723 0.75 4.24 41.79
C ARG A 723 0.67 5.06 43.09
N PRO A 724 0.91 6.38 43.06
CA PRO A 724 0.65 7.24 44.22
C PRO A 724 -0.83 7.28 44.58
N ARG A 725 -1.17 7.09 45.86
CA ARG A 725 -2.56 7.10 46.34
C ARG A 725 -3.09 8.53 46.48
N PHE A 726 -3.66 9.07 45.42
CA PHE A 726 -4.22 10.44 45.38
C PHE A 726 -5.56 10.62 46.11
N MET A 727 -6.34 9.56 46.32
CA MET A 727 -7.66 9.61 46.95
C MET A 727 -7.77 8.62 48.12
N ARG A 728 -8.56 9.01 49.13
CA ARG A 728 -9.00 8.17 50.25
C ARG A 728 -10.19 7.31 49.84
N TYR A 729 -11.17 7.90 49.16
CA TYR A 729 -12.40 7.24 48.70
C TYR A 729 -12.22 6.58 47.31
N PRO A 730 -12.91 5.46 47.03
CA PRO A 730 -12.96 4.87 45.68
C PRO A 730 -13.92 5.64 44.76
N PRO A 731 -13.73 5.56 43.42
CA PRO A 731 -14.65 6.14 42.45
C PRO A 731 -16.01 5.43 42.48
N ARG A 732 -17.07 6.18 42.20
CA ARG A 732 -18.47 5.75 42.34
C ARG A 732 -19.14 5.64 40.97
N ALA A 733 -19.69 4.48 40.64
CA ALA A 733 -20.50 4.33 39.44
C ALA A 733 -21.87 5.02 39.62
N ILE A 734 -22.29 5.80 38.63
CA ILE A 734 -23.56 6.54 38.58
C ILE A 734 -24.26 6.22 37.25
N ARG A 735 -25.59 6.22 37.25
CA ARG A 735 -26.42 6.19 36.04
C ARG A 735 -27.21 7.47 35.93
N ILE A 736 -27.09 8.15 34.80
CA ILE A 736 -27.76 9.42 34.52
C ILE A 736 -28.90 9.14 33.53
N PRO A 737 -30.16 9.43 33.88
CA PRO A 737 -31.27 9.29 32.94
C PRO A 737 -31.16 10.34 31.83
N ARG A 738 -31.55 9.97 30.61
CA ARG A 738 -31.64 10.93 29.50
C ARG A 738 -32.85 11.85 29.66
N PRO A 739 -32.85 13.06 29.06
CA PRO A 739 -34.02 13.91 28.98
C PRO A 739 -35.20 13.20 28.31
N SER A 740 -36.43 13.52 28.72
CA SER A 740 -37.64 12.98 28.08
C SER A 740 -37.72 13.29 26.58
N SER A 741 -37.14 14.43 26.16
CA SER A 741 -37.00 14.91 24.79
C SER A 741 -35.86 14.30 23.97
N SER A 742 -35.03 13.42 24.54
CA SER A 742 -34.01 12.69 23.78
C SER A 742 -34.66 11.61 22.90
N ASP A 743 -34.09 11.38 21.71
CA ASP A 743 -34.55 10.33 20.80
C ASP A 743 -34.22 8.91 21.35
N TYR A 744 -33.32 8.82 22.34
CA TYR A 744 -32.91 7.58 23.01
C TYR A 744 -33.35 7.58 24.48
N LYS A 745 -33.64 6.40 25.05
CA LYS A 745 -34.15 6.26 26.43
C LYS A 745 -33.22 5.53 27.41
N ASP A 746 -32.18 4.86 26.93
CA ASP A 746 -31.23 4.14 27.79
C ASP A 746 -30.41 5.10 28.68
N PRO A 747 -30.30 4.87 30.00
CA PRO A 747 -29.53 5.72 30.89
C PRO A 747 -28.02 5.58 30.64
N VAL A 748 -27.32 6.71 30.67
CA VAL A 748 -25.87 6.78 30.43
C VAL A 748 -25.13 6.39 31.72
N ASN A 749 -24.13 5.52 31.61
CA ASN A 749 -23.26 5.17 32.73
C ASN A 749 -22.14 6.24 32.88
N GLY A 750 -21.69 6.48 34.10
CA GLY A 750 -20.52 7.32 34.36
C GLY A 750 -19.85 6.98 35.69
N TRP A 751 -18.61 7.44 35.86
CA TRP A 751 -17.82 7.25 37.07
C TRP A 751 -17.49 8.60 37.70
N LEU A 752 -17.92 8.80 38.94
CA LEU A 752 -17.65 9.99 39.73
C LEU A 752 -16.42 9.79 40.63
N PHE A 753 -15.43 10.64 40.42
CA PHE A 753 -14.19 10.74 41.21
C PHE A 753 -14.27 11.99 42.06
N PHE A 754 -14.33 11.83 43.39
CA PHE A 754 -14.40 12.92 44.36
C PHE A 754 -13.83 12.45 45.71
N ASP A 755 -12.82 13.12 46.26
CA ASP A 755 -12.18 12.68 47.52
C ASP A 755 -12.91 13.18 48.77
N GLY A 756 -14.20 12.87 48.87
CA GLY A 756 -15.02 13.26 50.00
C GLY A 756 -16.28 12.41 50.19
N PRO A 757 -16.90 12.48 51.39
CA PRO A 757 -18.20 11.85 51.64
C PRO A 757 -19.30 12.50 50.79
N LEU A 758 -20.42 11.79 50.58
CA LEU A 758 -21.56 12.30 49.80
C LEU A 758 -22.21 13.56 50.43
N SER A 759 -22.03 13.79 51.73
CA SER A 759 -22.44 15.02 52.40
C SER A 759 -21.63 16.24 51.94
N ALA A 760 -20.32 16.09 51.75
CA ALA A 760 -19.45 17.16 51.25
C ALA A 760 -19.73 17.47 49.76
N LEU A 761 -20.02 16.44 48.96
CA LEU A 761 -20.35 16.59 47.54
C LEU A 761 -21.52 17.56 47.31
N LYS A 762 -22.54 17.55 48.19
CA LYS A 762 -23.68 18.48 48.12
C LYS A 762 -23.28 19.96 48.17
N ALA A 763 -22.17 20.29 48.83
CA ALA A 763 -21.69 21.66 48.97
C ALA A 763 -20.89 22.18 47.77
N HIS A 764 -20.63 21.35 46.75
CA HIS A 764 -19.93 21.77 45.53
C HIS A 764 -20.90 22.37 44.50
N THR A 765 -20.50 23.51 43.93
CA THR A 765 -21.19 24.21 42.83
C THR A 765 -20.46 24.10 41.50
N LYS A 766 -19.40 23.29 41.43
CA LYS A 766 -18.49 23.11 40.29
C LYS A 766 -18.34 21.62 39.98
N ILE A 767 -18.37 21.24 38.71
CA ILE A 767 -18.17 19.85 38.26
C ILE A 767 -17.34 19.81 36.97
N VAL A 768 -16.43 18.83 36.87
CA VAL A 768 -15.70 18.54 35.64
C VAL A 768 -16.39 17.37 34.92
N LEU A 769 -16.70 17.53 33.64
CA LEU A 769 -17.31 16.52 32.78
C LEU A 769 -16.25 15.97 31.81
N ASP A 770 -15.69 14.81 32.12
CA ASP A 770 -14.66 14.15 31.31
C ASP A 770 -15.25 13.15 30.31
N ILE A 771 -14.75 13.17 29.08
CA ILE A 771 -15.11 12.24 28.02
C ILE A 771 -13.84 11.47 27.62
N PRO A 772 -13.76 10.14 27.85
CA PRO A 772 -12.55 9.37 27.56
C PRO A 772 -12.36 9.14 26.05
N GLY A 773 -11.10 8.99 25.64
CA GLY A 773 -10.71 8.65 24.28
C GLY A 773 -11.00 7.20 23.88
N GLY A 774 -10.04 6.56 23.19
CA GLY A 774 -10.16 5.19 22.69
C GLY A 774 -10.78 5.05 21.30
N GLY A 775 -10.64 6.08 20.45
CA GLY A 775 -11.02 6.04 19.03
C GLY A 775 -12.50 5.71 18.80
N PHE A 776 -13.40 6.17 19.67
CA PHE A 776 -14.84 5.87 19.71
C PHE A 776 -15.22 4.36 19.90
N VAL A 777 -14.26 3.45 19.81
CA VAL A 777 -14.45 1.98 19.73
C VAL A 777 -14.05 1.24 21.02
N ALA A 778 -13.18 1.84 21.84
CA ALA A 778 -12.64 1.24 23.06
C ALA A 778 -12.56 2.25 24.23
N MET A 779 -11.85 1.85 25.31
CA MET A 779 -11.61 2.58 26.57
C MET A 779 -12.87 2.94 27.38
N ASP A 780 -13.01 2.32 28.54
CA ASP A 780 -13.88 2.81 29.61
C ASP A 780 -13.17 3.92 30.42
N PRO A 781 -13.89 4.70 31.26
CA PRO A 781 -13.27 5.68 32.16
C PRO A 781 -12.18 5.13 33.10
N ARG A 782 -12.19 3.83 33.42
CA ARG A 782 -11.25 3.21 34.37
C ARG A 782 -9.88 2.96 33.75
N THR A 783 -9.79 2.80 32.42
CA THR A 783 -8.50 2.87 31.70
C THR A 783 -7.79 4.21 31.94
N ASN A 784 -8.54 5.29 32.18
CA ASN A 784 -8.03 6.63 32.47
C ASN A 784 -7.94 6.95 33.99
N ASP A 785 -8.00 5.95 34.88
CA ASP A 785 -7.97 6.16 36.34
C ASP A 785 -6.84 7.10 36.80
N ASP A 786 -5.64 7.02 36.20
CA ASP A 786 -4.47 7.85 36.56
C ASP A 786 -4.70 9.36 36.42
N LYS A 787 -5.31 9.84 35.32
CA LYS A 787 -5.63 11.27 35.19
C LYS A 787 -6.75 11.66 36.18
N LEU A 788 -7.76 10.81 36.31
CA LEU A 788 -9.01 11.13 37.03
C LEU A 788 -8.84 11.21 38.55
N PHE A 789 -8.16 10.24 39.17
CA PHE A 789 -7.83 10.30 40.59
C PHE A 789 -6.90 11.47 40.93
N ALA A 790 -5.95 11.79 40.03
CA ALA A 790 -5.00 12.86 40.25
C ALA A 790 -5.65 14.25 40.16
N TRP A 791 -6.59 14.43 39.23
CA TRP A 791 -7.41 15.64 39.16
C TRP A 791 -8.32 15.76 40.38
N ALA A 792 -9.15 14.77 40.68
CA ALA A 792 -10.07 14.82 41.83
C ALA A 792 -9.34 15.00 43.17
N GLY A 793 -8.26 14.23 43.40
CA GLY A 793 -7.49 14.25 44.65
C GLY A 793 -6.62 15.49 44.86
N LYS A 794 -6.14 16.17 43.80
CA LYS A 794 -5.37 17.43 43.94
C LYS A 794 -6.21 18.70 43.83
N THR A 795 -7.25 18.70 43.00
CA THR A 795 -8.07 19.92 42.80
C THR A 795 -9.20 20.03 43.81
N GLY A 796 -9.60 18.92 44.44
CA GLY A 796 -10.79 18.83 45.30
C GLY A 796 -12.12 18.89 44.52
N LEU A 797 -12.10 18.95 43.19
CA LEU A 797 -13.29 19.05 42.35
C LEU A 797 -13.89 17.67 42.10
N PRO A 798 -15.23 17.53 42.03
CA PRO A 798 -15.86 16.32 41.54
C PRO A 798 -15.66 16.21 40.01
N VAL A 799 -15.08 15.09 39.58
CA VAL A 799 -14.86 14.77 38.16
C VAL A 799 -15.77 13.60 37.79
N LEU A 800 -16.69 13.82 36.87
CA LEU A 800 -17.55 12.79 36.28
C LEU A 800 -16.99 12.41 34.91
N SER A 801 -16.51 11.17 34.75
CA SER A 801 -16.06 10.66 33.45
C SER A 801 -17.11 9.70 32.85
N LEU A 802 -17.46 9.91 31.58
CA LEU A 802 -18.60 9.24 30.92
C LEU A 802 -18.23 7.89 30.29
N ASP A 803 -19.00 6.85 30.62
CA ASP A 803 -18.92 5.52 30.01
C ASP A 803 -19.92 5.43 28.85
N TYR A 804 -19.68 6.25 27.83
CA TYR A 804 -20.52 6.34 26.62
C TYR A 804 -20.42 5.07 25.77
N LYS A 805 -21.50 4.75 25.06
CA LYS A 805 -21.59 3.55 24.22
C LYS A 805 -20.63 3.65 23.04
N LYS A 806 -19.92 2.55 22.80
CA LYS A 806 -18.86 2.47 21.78
C LYS A 806 -19.38 1.95 20.45
N ALA A 807 -18.70 2.37 19.39
CA ALA A 807 -18.88 1.84 18.05
C ALA A 807 -18.14 0.49 17.88
N PRO A 808 -18.52 -0.37 16.91
CA PRO A 808 -19.55 -0.19 15.88
C PRO A 808 -21.00 -0.43 16.33
N GLU A 809 -21.24 -0.95 17.54
CA GLU A 809 -22.59 -1.28 18.02
C GLU A 809 -23.46 -0.03 18.20
N PHE A 810 -22.86 1.11 18.55
CA PHE A 810 -23.51 2.40 18.72
C PHE A 810 -22.78 3.48 17.89
N PRO A 811 -23.06 3.57 16.58
CA PRO A 811 -22.37 4.51 15.68
C PRO A 811 -22.83 5.97 15.87
N TYR A 812 -22.09 6.90 15.26
CA TYR A 812 -22.41 8.32 15.15
C TYR A 812 -23.86 8.52 14.66
N PRO A 813 -24.68 9.40 15.27
CA PRO A 813 -24.36 10.36 16.34
C PRO A 813 -24.62 9.87 17.79
N TYR A 814 -24.74 8.57 18.05
CA TYR A 814 -25.20 8.05 19.35
C TYR A 814 -24.37 8.54 20.55
N ALA A 815 -23.04 8.43 20.49
CA ALA A 815 -22.14 8.87 21.56
C ALA A 815 -22.16 10.39 21.80
N LEU A 816 -22.26 11.19 20.73
CA LEU A 816 -22.42 12.64 20.82
C LEU A 816 -23.72 13.02 21.54
N ASN A 817 -24.82 12.34 21.19
CA ASN A 817 -26.10 12.53 21.85
C ASN A 817 -26.06 12.13 23.34
N GLU A 818 -25.27 11.12 23.73
CA GLU A 818 -25.06 10.80 25.16
C GLU A 818 -24.36 11.93 25.93
N CYS A 819 -23.32 12.53 25.35
CA CYS A 819 -22.61 13.65 25.99
C CYS A 819 -23.53 14.87 26.17
N TYR A 820 -24.33 15.20 25.15
CA TYR A 820 -25.31 16.29 25.21
C TYR A 820 -26.48 15.99 26.16
N ASP A 821 -27.03 14.77 26.15
CA ASP A 821 -28.11 14.35 27.05
C ASP A 821 -27.66 14.44 28.52
N VAL A 822 -26.44 13.99 28.84
CA VAL A 822 -25.89 14.08 30.19
C VAL A 822 -25.67 15.53 30.60
N TYR A 823 -25.10 16.38 29.75
CA TYR A 823 -24.95 17.80 30.04
C TYR A 823 -26.32 18.46 30.32
N SER A 824 -27.29 18.21 29.45
CA SER A 824 -28.67 18.69 29.58
C SER A 824 -29.32 18.24 30.89
N THR A 825 -29.15 16.97 31.29
CA THR A 825 -29.66 16.43 32.57
C THR A 825 -28.95 17.01 33.80
N ILE A 826 -27.63 17.26 33.73
CA ILE A 826 -26.88 17.91 34.82
C ILE A 826 -27.42 19.32 35.06
N ILE A 827 -27.61 20.11 34.00
CA ILE A 827 -28.20 21.47 34.12
C ILE A 827 -29.66 21.40 34.59
N ALA A 828 -30.51 20.61 33.94
CA ALA A 828 -31.95 20.54 34.24
C ALA A 828 -32.24 20.01 35.67
N SER A 829 -31.41 19.10 36.18
CA SER A 829 -31.51 18.61 37.56
C SER A 829 -30.86 19.52 38.60
N ARG A 830 -30.15 20.58 38.17
CA ARG A 830 -29.22 21.41 38.98
C ARG A 830 -28.15 20.58 39.70
N GLY A 831 -27.61 19.57 39.01
CA GLY A 831 -26.60 18.65 39.54
C GLY A 831 -27.13 17.59 40.53
N ARG A 832 -28.45 17.53 40.80
CA ARG A 832 -29.01 16.50 41.69
C ARG A 832 -28.84 15.09 41.13
N CYS A 833 -28.78 14.91 39.80
CA CYS A 833 -28.52 13.60 39.18
C CYS A 833 -27.11 13.04 39.45
N VAL A 834 -26.18 13.87 39.95
CA VAL A 834 -24.79 13.52 40.27
C VAL A 834 -24.44 13.73 41.75
N GLY A 835 -25.40 14.18 42.58
CA GLY A 835 -25.25 14.29 44.03
C GLY A 835 -24.92 15.68 44.59
N LEU A 836 -24.99 16.74 43.77
CA LEU A 836 -24.93 18.14 44.26
C LEU A 836 -26.26 18.52 44.94
N SER A 837 -26.33 19.65 45.66
CA SER A 837 -27.53 20.02 46.44
C SER A 837 -28.78 20.23 45.58
N GLY A 838 -28.65 20.91 44.44
CA GLY A 838 -29.76 21.33 43.59
C GLY A 838 -30.18 22.78 43.71
N ASP A 839 -29.54 23.57 44.59
CA ASP A 839 -29.95 24.96 44.84
C ASP A 839 -29.59 25.86 43.64
N THR A 840 -28.31 25.84 43.25
CA THR A 840 -27.74 26.61 42.13
C THR A 840 -27.49 25.73 40.90
N ILE A 841 -27.46 26.35 39.71
CA ILE A 841 -26.96 25.67 38.49
C ILE A 841 -25.44 25.45 38.66
N PRO A 842 -24.92 24.22 38.49
CA PRO A 842 -23.49 23.97 38.64
C PRO A 842 -22.69 24.54 37.47
N LYS A 843 -21.51 25.08 37.76
CA LYS A 843 -20.49 25.43 36.76
C LYS A 843 -19.86 24.16 36.20
N VAL A 844 -19.67 24.08 34.88
CA VAL A 844 -19.24 22.87 34.16
C VAL A 844 -18.06 23.18 33.25
N VAL A 845 -16.93 22.50 33.49
CA VAL A 845 -15.80 22.43 32.56
C VAL A 845 -15.83 21.07 31.86
N ILE A 846 -15.76 21.05 30.53
CA ILE A 846 -15.73 19.80 29.76
C ILE A 846 -14.28 19.45 29.41
N THR A 847 -13.87 18.20 29.62
CA THR A 847 -12.54 17.70 29.28
C THR A 847 -12.63 16.49 28.37
N GLY A 848 -11.67 16.32 27.47
CA GLY A 848 -11.67 15.17 26.57
C GLY A 848 -10.29 14.85 26.01
N ASP A 849 -9.96 13.55 25.93
CA ASP A 849 -8.73 13.05 25.31
C ASP A 849 -9.01 12.35 23.97
N SER A 850 -8.22 12.65 22.93
CA SER A 850 -8.35 12.02 21.60
C SER A 850 -9.78 12.15 21.04
N ALA A 851 -10.43 11.04 20.69
CA ALA A 851 -11.85 10.96 20.32
C ALA A 851 -12.82 11.56 21.35
N GLY A 852 -12.49 11.55 22.65
CA GLY A 852 -13.27 12.25 23.68
C GLY A 852 -13.16 13.77 23.57
N GLY A 853 -12.05 14.28 23.04
CA GLY A 853 -11.87 15.69 22.71
C GLY A 853 -12.73 16.15 21.52
N ASN A 854 -12.91 15.29 20.52
CA ASN A 854 -13.89 15.49 19.44
C ASN A 854 -15.30 15.64 20.02
N LEU A 855 -15.75 14.66 20.82
CA LEU A 855 -17.05 14.66 21.47
C LEU A 855 -17.27 15.89 22.36
N ALA A 856 -16.25 16.34 23.10
CA ALA A 856 -16.32 17.55 23.92
C ALA A 856 -16.56 18.82 23.08
N ALA A 857 -15.82 18.97 21.97
CA ALA A 857 -16.00 20.11 21.07
C ALA A 857 -17.36 20.07 20.36
N SER A 858 -17.75 18.92 19.77
CA SER A 858 -19.04 18.75 19.10
C SER A 858 -20.24 18.91 20.05
N THR A 859 -20.14 18.43 21.30
CA THR A 859 -21.18 18.66 22.33
C THR A 859 -21.35 20.15 22.61
N THR A 860 -20.23 20.88 22.69
CA THR A 860 -20.22 22.33 22.94
C THR A 860 -20.83 23.10 21.76
N LEU A 861 -20.50 22.73 20.52
CA LEU A 861 -21.14 23.28 19.31
C LEU A 861 -22.66 23.04 19.33
N MET A 862 -23.11 21.82 19.65
CA MET A 862 -24.53 21.48 19.71
C MET A 862 -25.28 22.17 20.87
N ILE A 863 -24.60 22.48 21.99
CA ILE A 863 -25.15 23.33 23.06
C ILE A 863 -25.39 24.75 22.53
N ILE A 864 -24.37 25.38 21.93
CA ILE A 864 -24.44 26.74 21.37
C ILE A 864 -25.54 26.84 20.30
N GLU A 865 -25.58 25.88 19.38
CA GLU A 865 -26.60 25.79 18.33
C GLU A 865 -28.01 25.65 18.94
N SER A 866 -28.18 24.80 19.95
CA SER A 866 -29.48 24.59 20.60
C SER A 866 -30.06 25.80 21.33
N GLY A 867 -29.22 26.82 21.59
CA GLY A 867 -29.64 28.12 22.12
C GLY A 867 -30.14 29.12 21.06
N LYS A 868 -29.93 28.85 19.76
CA LYS A 868 -30.31 29.74 18.64
C LYS A 868 -31.68 29.45 18.02
N THR A 869 -32.31 28.31 18.32
CA THR A 869 -33.55 27.90 17.62
C THR A 869 -34.82 28.42 18.29
N ASP A 870 -35.44 29.46 17.72
CA ASP A 870 -36.70 30.07 18.21
C ASP A 870 -37.82 29.05 18.48
N ALA A 871 -37.89 27.99 17.66
CA ALA A 871 -38.88 26.91 17.80
C ALA A 871 -38.81 26.15 19.15
N ARG A 872 -37.67 26.18 19.86
CA ARG A 872 -37.56 25.63 21.23
C ARG A 872 -38.01 26.61 22.31
N GLN A 873 -37.78 27.91 22.13
CA GLN A 873 -38.34 28.94 23.02
C GLN A 873 -39.87 28.91 22.99
N PHE A 874 -40.46 28.73 21.80
CA PHE A 874 -41.92 28.60 21.62
C PHE A 874 -42.53 27.38 22.34
N MET A 875 -41.74 26.35 22.65
CA MET A 875 -42.17 25.17 23.42
C MET A 875 -41.74 25.21 24.91
N GLY A 876 -41.30 26.37 25.41
CA GLY A 876 -41.00 26.57 26.84
C GLY A 876 -39.78 25.80 27.37
N GLN A 877 -38.93 25.25 26.50
CA GLN A 877 -37.67 24.64 26.91
C GLN A 877 -36.60 25.73 27.07
N GLY A 878 -36.14 25.94 28.31
CA GLY A 878 -35.14 26.95 28.64
C GLY A 878 -33.80 26.72 27.93
N THR A 879 -33.14 27.81 27.54
CA THR A 879 -31.81 27.81 26.91
C THR A 879 -30.78 27.16 27.82
N LEU A 880 -30.01 26.20 27.29
CA LEU A 880 -28.89 25.60 28.02
C LEU A 880 -27.74 26.63 28.17
N PRO A 881 -27.06 26.70 29.32
CA PRO A 881 -25.86 27.50 29.48
C PRO A 881 -24.69 26.85 28.71
N ILE A 882 -23.83 27.69 28.15
CA ILE A 882 -22.56 27.27 27.54
C ILE A 882 -21.59 26.85 28.66
N PRO A 883 -20.76 25.80 28.47
CA PRO A 883 -19.73 25.41 29.44
C PRO A 883 -18.78 26.57 29.79
N ASP A 884 -18.26 26.61 31.02
CA ASP A 884 -17.37 27.68 31.49
C ASP A 884 -16.04 27.75 30.70
N GLY A 885 -15.60 26.61 30.17
CA GLY A 885 -14.42 26.42 29.34
C GLY A 885 -14.15 24.94 29.06
N LEU A 886 -13.19 24.67 28.16
CA LEU A 886 -12.79 23.31 27.76
C LEU A 886 -11.29 23.06 28.04
N VAL A 887 -10.95 21.81 28.32
CA VAL A 887 -9.56 21.31 28.28
C VAL A 887 -9.47 20.10 27.35
N LEU A 888 -8.85 20.30 26.19
CA LEU A 888 -8.75 19.32 25.10
C LEU A 888 -7.33 18.77 25.00
N ILE A 889 -7.22 17.45 24.97
CA ILE A 889 -5.97 16.71 25.07
C ILE A 889 -5.80 15.88 23.79
N TYR A 890 -4.82 16.26 22.96
CA TYR A 890 -4.59 15.71 21.60
C TYR A 890 -5.88 15.39 20.82
N PRO A 891 -6.82 16.35 20.68
CA PRO A 891 -8.13 16.09 20.09
C PRO A 891 -8.04 15.83 18.58
N GLY A 892 -8.83 14.88 18.07
CA GLY A 892 -9.11 14.77 16.63
C GLY A 892 -10.26 15.70 16.25
N LEU A 893 -9.98 16.79 15.55
CA LEU A 893 -10.95 17.84 15.23
C LEU A 893 -11.30 17.88 13.74
N ASP A 894 -10.46 17.29 12.89
CA ASP A 894 -10.84 16.84 11.56
C ASP A 894 -11.13 15.32 11.55
N MET A 895 -12.19 14.94 10.87
CA MET A 895 -12.53 13.55 10.52
C MET A 895 -12.59 13.39 9.00
N ASN A 896 -12.16 14.38 8.21
CA ASN A 896 -12.18 14.32 6.75
C ASN A 896 -11.20 13.25 6.25
N ILE A 897 -11.81 12.14 5.82
CA ILE A 897 -11.13 10.96 5.32
C ILE A 897 -10.43 11.22 3.96
N GLY A 898 -10.88 12.21 3.18
CA GLY A 898 -10.40 12.47 1.82
C GLY A 898 -8.95 12.93 1.69
N ASN A 899 -8.29 13.28 2.80
CA ASN A 899 -6.87 13.64 2.81
C ASN A 899 -5.92 12.41 2.77
N TRP A 900 -6.45 11.18 2.89
CA TRP A 900 -5.66 9.94 3.11
C TRP A 900 -6.39 8.65 2.71
N MET A 901 -7.48 8.76 1.94
CA MET A 901 -8.25 7.64 1.38
C MET A 901 -8.75 8.05 -0.01
N SER A 902 -8.74 7.14 -0.99
CA SER A 902 -9.08 7.50 -2.37
C SER A 902 -10.55 7.92 -2.54
N ASP A 903 -10.82 8.78 -3.53
CA ASP A 903 -12.19 9.20 -3.85
C ASP A 903 -13.11 8.02 -4.23
N GLU A 904 -12.55 6.90 -4.71
CA GLU A 904 -13.27 5.63 -4.93
C GLU A 904 -13.69 4.95 -3.62
N GLN A 905 -12.78 4.87 -2.63
CA GLN A 905 -13.13 4.34 -1.32
C GLN A 905 -14.16 5.24 -0.62
N MET A 906 -14.07 6.56 -0.83
CA MET A 906 -15.09 7.52 -0.43
C MET A 906 -16.40 7.37 -1.22
N SER A 907 -16.38 6.98 -2.49
CA SER A 907 -17.59 6.77 -3.29
C SER A 907 -18.34 5.49 -2.89
N LEU A 908 -17.62 4.41 -2.56
CA LEU A 908 -18.17 3.20 -1.92
C LEU A 908 -18.84 3.55 -0.57
N ILE A 909 -18.17 4.37 0.25
CA ILE A 909 -18.75 4.91 1.48
C ILE A 909 -19.98 5.81 1.21
N LYS A 910 -20.21 6.30 -0.02
CA LYS A 910 -21.34 7.18 -0.42
C LYS A 910 -22.48 6.53 -1.24
N GLU A 911 -22.30 5.36 -1.89
CA GLU A 911 -23.29 4.68 -2.77
C GLU A 911 -24.76 4.66 -2.28
N LYS A 912 -25.67 5.47 -2.86
CA LYS A 912 -27.04 5.82 -2.37
C LYS A 912 -27.94 4.71 -1.74
N LYS A 913 -27.69 3.41 -1.94
CA LYS A 913 -28.57 2.25 -1.64
C LYS A 913 -29.05 2.07 -0.19
N TYR A 914 -28.34 2.59 0.82
CA TYR A 914 -28.61 2.32 2.24
C TYR A 914 -29.43 3.39 3.01
N ARG A 915 -29.97 4.41 2.33
CA ARG A 915 -30.54 5.65 2.94
C ARG A 915 -31.78 5.47 3.85
N LYS A 916 -32.35 4.26 4.00
CA LYS A 916 -33.69 4.05 4.60
C LYS A 916 -33.76 4.15 6.13
N THR A 917 -32.74 3.71 6.87
CA THR A 917 -32.86 3.53 8.33
C THR A 917 -32.92 4.84 9.13
N ASN A 918 -32.31 5.91 8.63
CA ASN A 918 -32.03 7.14 9.40
C ASN A 918 -32.67 8.42 8.82
N LYS A 919 -33.70 8.35 7.95
CA LYS A 919 -34.26 9.53 7.21
C LYS A 919 -34.54 10.73 8.13
N GLY A 920 -35.19 10.50 9.28
CA GLY A 920 -35.54 11.57 10.23
C GLY A 920 -34.35 12.27 10.90
N ILE A 921 -33.26 11.55 11.22
CA ILE A 921 -32.03 12.13 11.79
C ILE A 921 -31.33 13.01 10.75
N ILE A 922 -31.28 12.55 9.50
CA ILE A 922 -30.69 13.29 8.37
C ILE A 922 -31.50 14.57 8.07
N GLN A 923 -32.84 14.48 8.04
CA GLN A 923 -33.71 15.64 7.87
C GLN A 923 -33.55 16.66 9.01
N ARG A 924 -33.47 16.20 10.28
CA ARG A 924 -33.22 17.06 11.44
C ARG A 924 -31.89 17.81 11.31
N LYS A 925 -30.80 17.10 10.97
CA LYS A 925 -29.48 17.69 10.75
C LYS A 925 -29.44 18.69 9.59
N SER A 926 -30.11 18.39 8.48
CA SER A 926 -30.20 19.30 7.33
C SER A 926 -30.91 20.60 7.72
N MET A 927 -32.08 20.52 8.37
CA MET A 927 -32.78 21.71 8.90
C MET A 927 -31.94 22.50 9.91
N GLN A 928 -31.23 21.81 10.82
CA GLN A 928 -30.31 22.43 11.79
C GLN A 928 -29.19 23.21 11.09
N TYR A 929 -28.57 22.63 10.06
CA TYR A 929 -27.54 23.29 9.27
C TYR A 929 -28.08 24.54 8.55
N THR A 930 -29.24 24.44 7.88
CA THR A 930 -29.93 25.58 7.25
C THR A 930 -30.22 26.70 8.23
N LEU A 931 -30.74 26.38 9.42
CA LEU A 931 -31.02 27.34 10.49
C LEU A 931 -29.76 27.99 11.07
N ALA A 932 -28.66 27.24 11.19
CA ALA A 932 -27.38 27.76 11.67
C ALA A 932 -26.64 28.62 10.62
N ALA A 933 -26.83 28.33 9.33
CA ALA A 933 -26.27 29.07 8.20
C ALA A 933 -27.12 30.30 7.80
N GLY A 934 -28.41 30.33 8.16
CA GLY A 934 -29.32 31.44 7.85
C GLY A 934 -29.80 31.47 6.40
N THR A 935 -29.75 30.34 5.69
CA THR A 935 -30.12 30.26 4.27
C THR A 935 -31.62 30.04 4.05
N PRO A 936 -32.28 30.76 3.11
CA PRO A 936 -33.64 30.44 2.69
C PRO A 936 -33.75 29.04 2.07
N HIS A 937 -34.94 28.45 2.19
CA HIS A 937 -35.21 27.10 1.69
C HIS A 937 -35.31 27.09 0.15
N GLN A 938 -34.35 26.46 -0.52
CA GLN A 938 -34.53 25.95 -1.89
C GLN A 938 -34.79 24.44 -1.81
N SER A 939 -35.74 23.97 -2.62
CA SER A 939 -36.27 22.61 -2.58
C SER A 939 -35.40 21.61 -3.35
N GLU A 940 -34.70 20.72 -2.65
CA GLU A 940 -34.13 19.49 -3.23
C GLU A 940 -35.23 18.41 -3.44
N ASP A 941 -36.24 18.72 -4.25
CA ASP A 941 -37.37 17.83 -4.56
C ASP A 941 -37.31 17.30 -6.02
N GLU A 942 -36.26 16.53 -6.34
CA GLU A 942 -36.25 15.63 -7.52
C GLU A 942 -35.82 14.22 -7.10
N ASP A 943 -36.79 13.44 -6.56
CA ASP A 943 -36.91 11.95 -6.62
C ASP A 943 -37.96 11.35 -5.62
N GLU A 944 -38.97 12.10 -5.16
CA GLU A 944 -40.08 11.49 -4.38
C GLU A 944 -41.15 10.89 -5.32
N SER A 945 -41.03 9.58 -5.57
CA SER A 945 -42.14 8.79 -6.13
C SER A 945 -43.34 8.80 -5.15
N PRO A 946 -44.58 9.07 -5.61
CA PRO A 946 -45.64 9.59 -4.73
C PRO A 946 -46.09 8.59 -3.67
N MET A 947 -45.91 8.97 -2.39
CA MET A 947 -46.32 8.18 -1.24
C MET A 947 -47.85 8.23 -1.06
N LYS A 948 -48.48 7.06 -0.92
CA LYS A 948 -49.93 6.99 -0.61
C LYS A 948 -50.21 7.54 0.79
N LEU A 949 -51.06 8.56 0.86
CA LEU A 949 -51.65 9.04 2.11
C LEU A 949 -52.48 7.94 2.78
N PRO A 950 -52.42 7.78 4.11
CA PRO A 950 -53.32 6.90 4.85
C PRO A 950 -54.71 7.53 4.94
N SER A 951 -55.73 6.84 4.43
CA SER A 951 -57.13 7.24 4.56
C SER A 951 -57.63 7.10 6.02
N PRO A 952 -58.57 7.97 6.47
CA PRO A 952 -59.14 7.88 7.82
C PRO A 952 -59.96 6.60 8.04
N PRO A 953 -60.17 6.17 9.30
CA PRO A 953 -60.96 4.97 9.59
C PRO A 953 -62.44 5.20 9.30
N VAL A 954 -63.03 4.29 8.52
CA VAL A 954 -64.48 4.24 8.26
C VAL A 954 -65.08 3.03 8.97
N SER A 955 -66.15 3.25 9.72
CA SER A 955 -66.94 2.19 10.35
C SER A 955 -67.81 1.44 9.32
N ARG A 956 -68.19 0.21 9.66
CA ARG A 956 -69.33 -0.60 9.19
C ARG A 956 -70.30 0.10 8.20
N GLU A 957 -70.79 -0.58 7.15
CA GLU A 957 -71.52 -1.85 7.30
C GLU A 957 -71.47 -2.77 6.05
N GLU A 958 -72.42 -3.70 5.94
CA GLU A 958 -72.45 -4.84 5.02
C GLU A 958 -72.97 -4.51 3.60
N THR A 959 -72.51 -5.24 2.58
CA THR A 959 -73.36 -5.80 1.49
C THR A 959 -72.58 -6.78 0.59
N THR A 960 -73.30 -7.51 -0.27
CA THR A 960 -72.91 -8.79 -0.90
C THR A 960 -72.75 -8.71 -2.42
N GLU A 961 -72.16 -9.77 -3.01
CA GLU A 961 -72.28 -10.19 -4.44
C GLU A 961 -71.62 -9.33 -5.56
N LEU A 962 -71.37 -9.84 -6.79
CA LEU A 962 -70.75 -11.12 -7.19
C LEU A 962 -70.23 -11.08 -8.66
N SER A 963 -68.90 -11.25 -8.90
CA SER A 963 -68.31 -11.74 -10.18
C SER A 963 -68.49 -10.88 -11.48
N PRO A 964 -67.90 -11.24 -12.66
CA PRO A 964 -66.69 -12.05 -12.96
C PRO A 964 -65.70 -11.49 -14.03
N ARG A 965 -64.40 -11.79 -13.82
CA ARG A 965 -63.35 -12.27 -14.78
C ARG A 965 -63.26 -11.77 -16.25
N LYS A 966 -62.02 -11.46 -16.69
CA LYS A 966 -61.43 -11.90 -17.98
C LYS A 966 -59.87 -12.00 -17.91
N PRO A 967 -59.15 -12.81 -18.75
CA PRO A 967 -57.76 -13.19 -18.47
C PRO A 967 -56.70 -12.97 -19.60
N SER A 968 -55.43 -12.83 -19.18
CA SER A 968 -54.17 -13.35 -19.77
C SER A 968 -53.79 -13.22 -21.27
N LYS A 969 -52.57 -12.67 -21.52
CA LYS A 969 -51.43 -13.27 -22.29
C LYS A 969 -50.17 -12.37 -22.10
N ILE A 970 -48.99 -12.88 -21.72
CA ILE A 970 -47.89 -13.51 -22.51
C ILE A 970 -47.13 -12.51 -23.40
N SER A 971 -45.80 -12.61 -23.47
CA SER A 971 -44.85 -11.53 -23.81
C SER A 971 -43.65 -11.93 -24.71
N LEU A 972 -42.89 -10.91 -25.18
CA LEU A 972 -41.58 -10.95 -25.89
C LEU A 972 -41.62 -11.25 -27.42
N PRO A 973 -40.60 -10.87 -28.23
CA PRO A 973 -40.07 -9.49 -28.38
C PRO A 973 -39.66 -9.07 -29.84
N SER A 974 -39.35 -7.77 -30.05
CA SER A 974 -38.58 -7.19 -31.20
C SER A 974 -39.29 -7.16 -32.59
N PRO A 975 -38.81 -6.45 -33.66
CA PRO A 975 -37.55 -5.66 -33.83
C PRO A 975 -37.63 -4.25 -34.52
N GLN A 976 -36.56 -3.44 -34.35
CA GLN A 976 -35.83 -2.53 -35.29
C GLN A 976 -36.49 -1.42 -36.19
N TYR A 977 -35.65 -0.42 -36.57
CA TYR A 977 -35.71 0.52 -37.74
C TYR A 977 -36.73 1.70 -37.71
N SER A 978 -36.47 2.91 -38.27
CA SER A 978 -35.22 3.59 -38.73
C SER A 978 -35.40 5.12 -38.98
N THR A 979 -34.31 5.83 -39.31
CA THR A 979 -34.18 7.11 -40.08
C THR A 979 -34.99 8.37 -39.73
N ALA A 980 -34.31 9.53 -39.61
CA ALA A 980 -34.22 10.58 -40.66
C ALA A 980 -33.56 11.91 -40.17
N ALA A 981 -32.95 12.68 -41.07
CA ALA A 981 -32.48 14.07 -40.84
C ALA A 981 -32.65 14.95 -42.11
N PRO A 982 -33.13 16.20 -41.95
CA PRO A 982 -32.60 17.39 -42.67
C PRO A 982 -32.72 18.73 -41.89
N THR A 983 -32.16 19.91 -42.24
CA THR A 983 -30.97 20.31 -43.04
C THR A 983 -30.70 21.83 -42.84
N ILE A 984 -29.43 22.21 -42.60
CA ILE A 984 -28.70 23.49 -42.88
C ILE A 984 -29.51 24.82 -43.02
N LEU A 985 -29.17 25.84 -42.20
CA LEU A 985 -28.83 27.23 -42.65
C LEU A 985 -28.28 28.14 -41.51
N SER A 986 -27.49 29.15 -41.89
CA SER A 986 -26.68 30.07 -41.04
C SER A 986 -27.26 31.51 -41.02
N PRO A 987 -26.63 32.57 -40.45
CA PRO A 987 -25.39 32.70 -39.66
C PRO A 987 -25.55 33.60 -38.39
N SER A 988 -24.43 34.16 -37.89
CA SER A 988 -24.30 35.01 -36.70
C SER A 988 -24.89 36.44 -36.83
N LEU A 989 -25.24 37.03 -35.68
CA LEU A 989 -25.46 38.47 -35.51
C LEU A 989 -24.82 38.99 -34.21
N THR A 990 -23.92 39.97 -34.32
CA THR A 990 -23.37 40.73 -33.19
C THR A 990 -24.28 41.91 -32.85
N ARG A 991 -24.53 42.17 -31.55
CA ARG A 991 -25.17 43.42 -31.11
C ARG A 991 -24.83 43.84 -29.67
N THR A 992 -23.80 44.67 -29.53
CA THR A 992 -23.62 45.61 -28.41
C THR A 992 -24.52 46.86 -28.63
N PRO A 993 -24.60 47.82 -27.68
CA PRO A 993 -24.30 47.79 -26.24
C PRO A 993 -25.51 48.20 -25.35
N ALA A 994 -25.38 48.09 -24.02
CA ALA A 994 -26.06 48.95 -23.04
C ALA A 994 -25.35 48.88 -21.68
N ASN A 995 -25.13 50.03 -21.02
CA ASN A 995 -24.72 50.07 -19.61
C ASN A 995 -25.94 49.83 -18.70
N ILE A 996 -25.80 48.95 -17.72
CA ILE A 996 -26.57 48.95 -16.46
C ILE A 996 -25.57 48.60 -15.35
N ASP A 997 -25.54 49.40 -14.28
CA ASP A 997 -24.57 49.24 -13.21
C ASP A 997 -24.79 47.95 -12.38
N PRO A 998 -23.73 47.22 -12.01
CA PRO A 998 -23.84 46.03 -11.16
C PRO A 998 -24.04 46.41 -9.68
N LEU A 999 -25.27 46.77 -9.33
CA LEU A 999 -25.68 46.92 -7.93
C LEU A 999 -25.60 45.57 -7.18
N THR A 1000 -24.88 45.59 -6.06
CA THR A 1000 -24.76 44.52 -5.04
C THR A 1000 -24.20 43.15 -5.51
N PRO A 1001 -22.97 42.77 -5.12
CA PRO A 1001 -22.55 41.37 -5.19
C PRO A 1001 -23.30 40.56 -4.13
N SER A 1002 -23.93 39.45 -4.55
CA SER A 1002 -24.63 38.55 -3.63
C SER A 1002 -23.64 37.82 -2.71
N THR A 1003 -23.87 37.88 -1.40
CA THR A 1003 -23.02 37.18 -0.42
C THR A 1003 -23.32 35.68 -0.46
N SER A 1004 -22.49 34.93 -1.17
CA SER A 1004 -22.59 33.47 -1.31
C SER A 1004 -22.23 32.75 0.00
N HIS A 1005 -23.22 32.62 0.89
CA HIS A 1005 -23.08 32.05 2.24
C HIS A 1005 -22.92 30.52 2.31
N HIS A 1006 -22.36 29.88 1.28
CA HIS A 1006 -21.75 28.56 1.47
C HIS A 1006 -20.51 28.73 2.37
N PRO A 1007 -20.16 27.74 3.22
CA PRO A 1007 -18.84 27.73 3.83
C PRO A 1007 -17.81 27.70 2.70
N ALA A 1008 -16.95 28.70 2.61
CA ALA A 1008 -15.86 28.67 1.65
C ALA A 1008 -15.00 27.42 1.97
N PRO A 1009 -14.91 26.42 1.06
CA PRO A 1009 -14.02 25.29 1.30
C PRO A 1009 -12.62 25.84 1.51
N LEU A 1010 -11.90 25.32 2.50
CA LEU A 1010 -10.56 25.79 2.85
C LEU A 1010 -9.67 25.77 1.60
N ARG A 1011 -9.43 26.96 1.00
CA ARG A 1011 -8.75 27.10 -0.31
C ARG A 1011 -7.37 26.45 -0.31
N THR A 1012 -6.76 26.34 0.86
CA THR A 1012 -5.58 25.53 1.11
C THR A 1012 -5.93 24.03 1.09
N ARG A 1013 -5.73 23.37 -0.06
CA ARG A 1013 -5.57 21.91 -0.16
C ARG A 1013 -4.22 21.44 0.45
N LEU A 1014 -3.80 22.09 1.54
CA LEU A 1014 -2.63 21.75 2.34
C LEU A 1014 -2.93 20.43 3.05
N ALA A 1015 -2.33 19.34 2.58
CA ALA A 1015 -2.37 18.09 3.31
C ALA A 1015 -1.73 18.28 4.69
N MET A 1016 -2.38 17.84 5.76
CA MET A 1016 -1.95 18.09 7.14
C MET A 1016 -0.55 17.52 7.37
N SER A 1017 0.40 18.43 7.57
CA SER A 1017 1.83 18.14 7.62
C SER A 1017 2.18 17.12 8.69
N SER A 1018 1.47 17.14 9.83
CA SER A 1018 1.64 16.18 10.92
C SER A 1018 1.22 14.76 10.57
N MET A 1019 0.07 14.57 9.88
CA MET A 1019 -0.43 13.23 9.54
C MET A 1019 0.51 12.52 8.56
N ILE A 1020 1.11 13.27 7.64
CA ILE A 1020 2.13 12.74 6.70
C ILE A 1020 3.48 12.54 7.41
N SER A 1021 3.98 13.54 8.14
CA SER A 1021 5.30 13.47 8.81
C SER A 1021 5.37 12.37 9.87
N TYR A 1022 4.24 12.05 10.51
CA TYR A 1022 4.15 11.09 11.62
C TYR A 1022 3.34 9.84 11.25
N PHE A 1023 3.24 9.52 9.94
CA PHE A 1023 2.60 8.32 9.40
C PHE A 1023 3.05 7.02 10.12
N ASN A 1024 4.34 6.93 10.48
CA ASN A 1024 4.94 5.77 11.14
C ASN A 1024 4.85 5.78 12.68
N ASP A 1025 3.87 6.48 13.27
CA ASP A 1025 3.76 6.61 14.73
C ASP A 1025 3.55 5.26 15.46
N ARG A 1026 4.19 5.11 16.63
CA ARG A 1026 4.13 3.86 17.39
C ARG A 1026 2.78 3.64 18.11
N ILE A 1027 1.98 4.66 18.36
CA ILE A 1027 0.71 4.60 19.11
C ILE A 1027 -0.52 4.74 18.18
N LEU A 1028 -0.53 5.70 17.26
CA LEU A 1028 -1.68 6.03 16.41
C LEU A 1028 -1.31 6.02 14.91
N THR A 1029 -1.45 4.86 14.24
CA THR A 1029 -1.17 4.76 12.80
C THR A 1029 -2.37 5.16 11.92
N PRO A 1030 -2.15 5.54 10.65
CA PRO A 1030 -3.22 5.84 9.70
C PRO A 1030 -4.21 4.69 9.47
N GLU A 1031 -3.79 3.43 9.51
CA GLU A 1031 -4.68 2.26 9.40
C GLU A 1031 -5.60 2.14 10.62
N MET A 1032 -5.04 2.44 11.81
CA MET A 1032 -5.79 2.49 13.06
C MET A 1032 -6.85 3.61 13.00
N MET A 1033 -6.47 4.82 12.55
CA MET A 1033 -7.41 5.92 12.34
C MET A 1033 -8.50 5.56 11.32
N ARG A 1034 -8.14 4.88 10.22
CA ARG A 1034 -9.08 4.37 9.19
C ARG A 1034 -10.16 3.49 9.81
N ALA A 1035 -9.73 2.47 10.55
CA ALA A 1035 -10.63 1.54 11.21
C ALA A 1035 -11.56 2.26 12.19
N MET A 1036 -11.04 3.17 13.02
CA MET A 1036 -11.82 3.88 14.03
C MET A 1036 -12.92 4.77 13.41
N ILE A 1037 -12.61 5.56 12.39
CA ILE A 1037 -13.58 6.49 11.81
C ILE A 1037 -14.63 5.73 11.00
N ILE A 1038 -14.25 4.67 10.26
CA ILE A 1038 -15.20 3.78 9.57
C ILE A 1038 -16.13 3.09 10.57
N LEU A 1039 -15.59 2.55 11.68
CA LEU A 1039 -16.39 1.91 12.73
C LEU A 1039 -17.32 2.90 13.43
N TYR A 1040 -16.83 4.12 13.72
CA TYR A 1040 -17.60 5.19 14.36
C TYR A 1040 -18.78 5.64 13.52
N ILE A 1041 -18.60 5.83 12.22
CA ILE A 1041 -19.68 6.22 11.32
C ILE A 1041 -20.65 5.05 11.06
N GLY A 1042 -20.11 3.84 10.89
CA GLY A 1042 -20.87 2.61 10.69
C GLY A 1042 -21.49 2.49 9.28
N PRO A 1043 -21.96 1.29 8.88
CA PRO A 1043 -22.36 0.99 7.51
C PRO A 1043 -23.71 1.61 7.07
N HIS A 1044 -24.37 2.36 7.94
CA HIS A 1044 -25.73 2.89 7.74
C HIS A 1044 -25.83 4.41 7.92
N ASN A 1045 -24.72 5.10 8.17
CA ASN A 1045 -24.68 6.55 8.25
C ASN A 1045 -23.70 7.13 7.22
N ARG A 1046 -24.03 8.33 6.74
CA ARG A 1046 -23.27 9.08 5.72
C ARG A 1046 -23.27 10.56 6.07
N PRO A 1047 -22.47 10.96 7.08
CA PRO A 1047 -22.16 12.36 7.26
C PRO A 1047 -21.44 12.89 6.02
N ASP A 1048 -21.73 14.14 5.66
CA ASP A 1048 -20.89 14.84 4.70
C ASP A 1048 -19.64 15.36 5.44
N PHE A 1049 -18.51 14.73 5.18
CA PHE A 1049 -17.20 15.09 5.72
C PHE A 1049 -16.75 16.51 5.40
N SER A 1050 -17.40 17.20 4.45
CA SER A 1050 -17.10 18.59 4.09
C SER A 1050 -18.01 19.64 4.76
N THR A 1051 -19.10 19.23 5.43
CA THR A 1051 -20.04 20.17 6.09
C THR A 1051 -20.53 19.77 7.49
N ASP A 1052 -20.45 18.50 7.90
CA ASP A 1052 -20.89 18.04 9.23
C ASP A 1052 -19.90 18.43 10.33
N TYR A 1053 -20.01 19.68 10.80
CA TYR A 1053 -19.20 20.24 11.88
C TYR A 1053 -19.40 19.57 13.26
N LEU A 1054 -20.40 18.69 13.41
CA LEU A 1054 -20.58 17.87 14.60
C LEU A 1054 -19.77 16.56 14.51
N LEU A 1055 -19.31 16.17 13.32
CA LEU A 1055 -18.31 15.12 13.10
C LEU A 1055 -16.89 15.72 13.12
N SER A 1056 -16.68 16.81 12.37
CA SER A 1056 -15.41 17.52 12.24
C SER A 1056 -15.52 18.95 12.80
N PRO A 1057 -15.34 19.19 14.11
CA PRO A 1057 -15.38 20.52 14.73
C PRO A 1057 -14.56 21.60 14.01
N ILE A 1058 -13.48 21.23 13.32
CA ILE A 1058 -12.64 22.13 12.52
C ILE A 1058 -13.42 22.87 11.40
N LEU A 1059 -14.59 22.35 11.00
CA LEU A 1059 -15.46 22.91 9.95
C LEU A 1059 -16.55 23.86 10.47
N ALA A 1060 -16.67 24.04 11.79
CA ALA A 1060 -17.73 24.88 12.37
C ALA A 1060 -17.71 26.33 11.81
N PRO A 1061 -18.86 26.97 11.55
CA PRO A 1061 -18.90 28.35 11.07
C PRO A 1061 -18.41 29.34 12.14
N ASP A 1062 -17.77 30.43 11.71
CA ASP A 1062 -17.25 31.48 12.61
C ASP A 1062 -18.35 32.08 13.51
N SER A 1063 -19.62 32.05 13.08
CA SER A 1063 -20.80 32.48 13.85
C SER A 1063 -21.17 31.58 15.04
N LEU A 1064 -20.60 30.36 15.11
CA LEU A 1064 -20.63 29.49 16.30
C LEU A 1064 -19.30 29.58 17.06
N LEU A 1065 -18.16 29.65 16.36
CA LEU A 1065 -16.84 29.79 16.99
C LEU A 1065 -16.69 31.11 17.77
N ALA A 1066 -17.37 32.18 17.38
CA ALA A 1066 -17.45 33.44 18.14
C ALA A 1066 -18.20 33.33 19.49
N GLN A 1067 -18.88 32.21 19.77
CA GLN A 1067 -19.58 31.94 21.03
C GLN A 1067 -18.96 30.75 21.79
N PHE A 1068 -17.89 30.14 21.26
CA PHE A 1068 -17.23 28.99 21.86
C PHE A 1068 -16.47 29.40 23.13
N PRO A 1069 -16.55 28.68 24.25
CA PRO A 1069 -15.93 29.11 25.50
C PRO A 1069 -14.41 28.90 25.48
N LYS A 1070 -13.70 29.58 26.39
CA LYS A 1070 -12.24 29.57 26.47
C LYS A 1070 -11.70 28.14 26.54
N THR A 1071 -10.78 27.80 25.64
CA THR A 1071 -10.32 26.42 25.46
C THR A 1071 -8.81 26.29 25.60
N TYR A 1072 -8.39 25.32 26.41
CA TYR A 1072 -6.98 24.97 26.62
C TYR A 1072 -6.65 23.68 25.86
N PHE A 1073 -5.57 23.70 25.09
CA PHE A 1073 -5.11 22.57 24.28
C PHE A 1073 -3.74 22.08 24.76
N ILE A 1074 -3.56 20.76 24.82
CA ILE A 1074 -2.27 20.13 25.06
C ILE A 1074 -2.06 18.94 24.13
N THR A 1075 -0.95 18.92 23.40
CA THR A 1075 -0.67 17.87 22.40
C THR A 1075 0.83 17.67 22.19
N GLY A 1076 1.20 16.55 21.59
CA GLY A 1076 2.59 16.25 21.23
C GLY A 1076 3.03 17.03 19.99
N GLU A 1077 4.27 17.50 19.96
CA GLU A 1077 4.91 18.07 18.76
C GLU A 1077 4.99 17.04 17.61
N ARG A 1078 5.06 15.74 17.97
CA ARG A 1078 5.17 14.58 17.08
C ARG A 1078 3.89 13.76 16.99
N ASP A 1079 2.76 14.32 17.43
CA ASP A 1079 1.42 13.72 17.35
C ASP A 1079 0.84 13.90 15.93
N PRO A 1080 0.28 12.86 15.28
CA PRO A 1080 -0.42 13.02 14.00
C PRO A 1080 -1.51 14.11 14.00
N LEU A 1081 -2.15 14.37 15.14
CA LEU A 1081 -3.27 15.31 15.31
C LEU A 1081 -2.85 16.71 15.82
N VAL A 1082 -1.56 17.07 15.72
CA VAL A 1082 -1.11 18.41 16.15
C VAL A 1082 -1.61 19.53 15.23
N ASP A 1083 -1.77 19.29 13.93
CA ASP A 1083 -2.21 20.33 12.99
C ASP A 1083 -3.71 20.68 13.18
N ASP A 1084 -4.58 19.69 13.42
CA ASP A 1084 -5.96 19.87 13.91
C ASP A 1084 -6.04 20.88 15.07
N THR A 1085 -5.16 20.66 16.06
CA THR A 1085 -5.10 21.42 17.31
C THR A 1085 -4.68 22.86 17.05
N VAL A 1086 -3.65 23.07 16.22
CA VAL A 1086 -3.13 24.39 15.87
C VAL A 1086 -4.13 25.19 15.03
N ILE A 1087 -4.76 24.55 14.01
CA ILE A 1087 -5.70 25.22 13.11
C ILE A 1087 -6.98 25.62 13.86
N PHE A 1088 -7.55 24.72 14.66
CA PHE A 1088 -8.78 25.04 15.41
C PHE A 1088 -8.54 26.13 16.47
N ALA A 1089 -7.41 26.09 17.18
CA ALA A 1089 -7.01 27.18 18.08
C ALA A 1089 -6.80 28.50 17.32
N GLY A 1090 -6.21 28.46 16.12
CA GLY A 1090 -6.08 29.62 15.24
C GLY A 1090 -7.43 30.21 14.82
N ARG A 1091 -8.42 29.38 14.47
CA ARG A 1091 -9.78 29.82 14.14
C ARG A 1091 -10.49 30.44 15.36
N LEU A 1092 -10.35 29.86 16.55
CA LEU A 1092 -10.89 30.45 17.79
C LEU A 1092 -10.28 31.84 18.06
N ARG A 1093 -8.95 31.98 17.95
CA ARG A 1093 -8.25 33.26 18.12
C ARG A 1093 -8.68 34.30 17.07
N ARG A 1094 -8.89 33.90 15.81
CA ARG A 1094 -9.43 34.78 14.75
C ARG A 1094 -10.83 35.31 15.08
N CYS A 1095 -11.68 34.49 15.70
CA CYS A 1095 -13.06 34.87 16.03
C CYS A 1095 -13.17 35.78 17.27
N GLN A 1096 -12.33 35.56 18.28
CA GLN A 1096 -12.51 36.16 19.63
C GLN A 1096 -11.32 36.97 20.17
N GLY A 1097 -10.12 36.85 19.59
CA GLY A 1097 -8.87 37.39 20.13
C GLY A 1097 -7.96 36.33 20.76
N GLU A 1098 -6.72 36.68 21.07
CA GLU A 1098 -5.66 35.72 21.43
C GLU A 1098 -5.97 34.88 22.68
N ASP A 1099 -6.61 35.49 23.69
CA ASP A 1099 -6.97 34.85 24.96
C ASP A 1099 -8.00 33.71 24.85
N ALA A 1100 -8.64 33.55 23.69
CA ALA A 1100 -9.69 32.53 23.48
C ALA A 1100 -9.15 31.09 23.49
N ALA A 1101 -7.88 30.89 23.12
CA ALA A 1101 -7.25 29.58 23.06
C ALA A 1101 -5.78 29.58 23.52
N GLU A 1102 -5.44 28.79 24.53
CA GLU A 1102 -4.05 28.51 24.95
C GLU A 1102 -3.62 27.14 24.42
N VAL A 1103 -2.41 27.02 23.86
CA VAL A 1103 -1.90 25.79 23.25
C VAL A 1103 -0.53 25.42 23.81
N MET A 1104 -0.41 24.22 24.37
CA MET A 1104 0.85 23.64 24.85
C MET A 1104 1.30 22.50 23.94
N LEU A 1105 2.30 22.75 23.11
CA LEU A 1105 3.00 21.73 22.33
C LEU A 1105 4.14 21.13 23.16
N ILE A 1106 4.26 19.79 23.19
CA ILE A 1106 5.29 19.10 23.98
C ILE A 1106 6.32 18.45 23.05
N PRO A 1107 7.62 18.86 23.09
CA PRO A 1107 8.63 18.42 22.14
C PRO A 1107 8.97 16.94 22.28
N GLY A 1108 9.18 16.26 21.14
CA GLY A 1108 9.60 14.85 21.07
C GLY A 1108 8.60 13.83 21.61
N ILE A 1109 7.32 14.19 21.74
CA ILE A 1109 6.23 13.34 22.26
C ILE A 1109 5.08 13.27 21.24
N SER A 1110 4.37 12.15 21.25
CA SER A 1110 3.23 11.84 20.37
C SER A 1110 2.02 11.33 21.18
N HIS A 1111 1.01 10.82 20.47
CA HIS A 1111 -0.35 10.54 20.92
C HIS A 1111 -0.46 9.66 22.17
N GLY A 1112 -1.49 9.89 22.97
CA GLY A 1112 -1.85 9.02 24.10
C GLY A 1112 -0.91 9.09 25.30
N PHE A 1113 0.05 10.02 25.36
CA PHE A 1113 1.09 10.09 26.39
C PHE A 1113 0.59 10.20 27.86
N LEU A 1114 -0.69 10.53 28.08
CA LEU A 1114 -1.33 10.53 29.40
C LEU A 1114 -1.93 9.16 29.82
N GLN A 1115 -2.10 8.22 28.88
CA GLN A 1115 -2.74 6.92 29.12
C GLN A 1115 -1.79 5.89 29.76
N PHE A 1116 -0.49 6.18 29.84
CA PHE A 1116 0.54 5.24 30.32
C PHE A 1116 1.59 5.90 31.25
N VAL A 1117 1.18 6.87 32.08
CA VAL A 1117 2.08 7.60 33.00
C VAL A 1117 2.78 6.73 34.06
N GLY A 1118 2.30 5.51 34.32
CA GLY A 1118 3.00 4.52 35.15
C GLY A 1118 4.33 4.01 34.55
N ILE A 1119 4.49 4.08 33.22
CA ILE A 1119 5.75 3.80 32.50
C ILE A 1119 6.37 5.04 31.86
N PHE A 1120 5.66 6.17 31.86
CA PHE A 1120 6.15 7.48 31.42
C PHE A 1120 5.99 8.55 32.53
N PRO A 1121 6.91 8.61 33.52
CA PRO A 1121 6.74 9.43 34.72
C PRO A 1121 6.67 10.95 34.48
N GLU A 1122 7.23 11.44 33.37
CA GLU A 1122 7.12 12.85 32.98
C GLU A 1122 5.66 13.26 32.70
N GLY A 1123 4.82 12.32 32.28
CA GLY A 1123 3.40 12.55 32.00
C GLY A 1123 2.61 13.14 33.18
N TRP A 1124 3.02 12.84 34.42
CA TRP A 1124 2.42 13.42 35.63
C TRP A 1124 2.46 14.95 35.65
N LYS A 1125 3.49 15.59 35.07
CA LYS A 1125 3.59 17.05 34.93
C LYS A 1125 2.40 17.61 34.16
N TYR A 1126 2.06 16.97 33.04
CA TYR A 1126 1.00 17.40 32.12
C TYR A 1126 -0.40 17.10 32.67
N ILE A 1127 -0.58 15.99 33.41
CA ILE A 1127 -1.81 15.75 34.20
C ILE A 1127 -2.04 16.91 35.19
N PHE A 1128 -1.02 17.32 35.95
CA PHE A 1128 -1.17 18.41 36.92
C PHE A 1128 -1.39 19.78 36.26
N GLN A 1129 -0.82 20.02 35.06
CA GLN A 1129 -1.11 21.24 34.28
C GLN A 1129 -2.58 21.31 33.86
N CYS A 1130 -3.16 20.20 33.37
CA CYS A 1130 -4.59 20.16 33.02
C CYS A 1130 -5.48 20.49 34.24
N GLY A 1131 -5.13 19.95 35.41
CA GLY A 1131 -5.84 20.26 36.66
C GLY A 1131 -5.73 21.72 37.10
N LYS A 1132 -4.60 22.40 36.80
CA LYS A 1132 -4.43 23.83 37.03
C LYS A 1132 -5.32 24.66 36.10
N TRP A 1133 -5.33 24.36 34.80
CA TRP A 1133 -6.20 25.07 33.84
C TRP A 1133 -7.69 24.94 34.18
N MET A 1134 -8.17 23.78 34.65
CA MET A 1134 -9.55 23.64 35.15
C MET A 1134 -9.86 24.61 36.29
N GLN A 1135 -8.94 24.74 37.27
CA GLN A 1135 -9.10 25.69 38.38
C GLN A 1135 -9.07 27.15 37.91
N GLU A 1136 -8.27 27.47 36.89
CA GLU A 1136 -8.21 28.80 36.28
C GLU A 1136 -9.51 29.15 35.56
N ILE A 1137 -10.08 28.24 34.75
CA ILE A 1137 -11.40 28.43 34.11
C ILE A 1137 -12.49 28.73 35.15
N PHE A 1138 -12.58 27.92 36.22
CA PHE A 1138 -13.56 28.16 37.28
C PHE A 1138 -13.35 29.51 38.00
N SER A 1139 -12.09 29.92 38.20
CA SER A 1139 -11.75 31.19 38.86
C SER A 1139 -12.09 32.40 37.98
N GLU A 1140 -11.79 32.34 36.68
CA GLU A 1140 -12.19 33.37 35.71
C GLU A 1140 -13.71 33.47 35.62
N SER A 1141 -14.43 32.35 35.58
CA SER A 1141 -15.89 32.35 35.56
C SER A 1141 -16.49 32.99 36.82
N GLU A 1142 -15.90 32.76 38.00
CA GLU A 1142 -16.31 33.46 39.23
C GLU A 1142 -16.00 34.96 39.18
N GLN A 1143 -14.86 35.37 38.63
CA GLN A 1143 -14.53 36.78 38.43
C GLN A 1143 -15.47 37.48 37.43
N ARG A 1144 -15.86 36.80 36.34
CA ARG A 1144 -16.83 37.31 35.34
C ARG A 1144 -18.21 37.53 35.97
N GLU A 1145 -18.71 36.58 36.76
CA GLU A 1145 -19.99 36.75 37.47
C GLU A 1145 -19.93 37.83 38.55
N LEU A 1146 -18.83 37.96 39.28
CA LEU A 1146 -18.62 39.07 40.22
C LEU A 1146 -18.54 40.43 39.52
N ALA A 1147 -17.96 40.51 38.32
CA ALA A 1147 -17.90 41.74 37.52
C ALA A 1147 -19.30 42.18 37.04
N LYS A 1148 -20.13 41.23 36.58
CA LYS A 1148 -21.54 41.47 36.25
C LYS A 1148 -22.35 41.93 37.46
N ALA A 1149 -22.21 41.24 38.60
CA ALA A 1149 -22.91 41.59 39.84
C ALA A 1149 -22.55 42.99 40.36
N ASN A 1150 -21.31 43.43 40.12
CA ASN A 1150 -20.82 44.78 40.45
C ASN A 1150 -21.13 45.83 39.36
N GLY A 1151 -21.91 45.49 38.32
CA GLY A 1151 -22.41 46.44 37.31
C GLY A 1151 -21.35 47.10 36.41
N ASN A 1152 -20.13 46.56 36.36
CA ASN A 1152 -18.96 47.30 35.86
C ASN A 1152 -18.57 46.93 34.40
N GLU A 1153 -19.55 46.60 33.56
CA GLU A 1153 -19.33 46.30 32.14
C GLU A 1153 -19.22 47.58 31.29
N ARG A 1154 -18.05 47.83 30.71
CA ARG A 1154 -17.96 48.66 29.50
C ARG A 1154 -18.55 47.85 28.33
N HIS A 1155 -19.69 48.28 27.81
CA HIS A 1155 -20.38 47.59 26.70
C HIS A 1155 -19.52 47.48 25.44
N HIS A 1156 -18.86 46.34 25.22
CA HIS A 1156 -18.42 45.91 23.89
C HIS A 1156 -19.57 45.26 23.10
N ARG A 1157 -20.69 45.99 23.01
CA ARG A 1157 -21.80 45.66 22.10
C ARG A 1157 -21.34 45.97 20.67
N ARG A 1158 -20.74 44.99 19.98
CA ARG A 1158 -20.34 45.10 18.56
C ARG A 1158 -21.59 45.24 17.68
N THR A 1159 -22.10 46.46 17.54
CA THR A 1159 -23.04 46.85 16.49
C THR A 1159 -22.34 46.86 15.14
N ARG A 1160 -23.08 46.45 14.11
CA ARG A 1160 -22.60 46.34 12.72
C ARG A 1160 -22.74 47.68 12.01
N THR A 1161 -21.64 48.23 11.50
CA THR A 1161 -21.62 49.40 10.60
C THR A 1161 -20.51 49.19 9.57
N GLU A 1162 -20.87 49.33 8.29
CA GLU A 1162 -19.94 49.37 7.17
C GLU A 1162 -19.43 50.81 6.99
N SER A 1163 -18.15 51.01 6.68
CA SER A 1163 -17.67 52.26 6.09
C SER A 1163 -16.33 52.06 5.36
N SER A 1164 -16.36 52.29 4.05
CA SER A 1164 -15.37 52.98 3.21
C SER A 1164 -13.92 53.20 3.69
N GLY A 1165 -12.99 53.04 2.75
CA GLY A 1165 -11.84 53.96 2.61
C GLY A 1165 -10.49 53.27 2.57
N ASP A 1166 -9.77 53.44 1.46
CA ASP A 1166 -8.35 53.13 1.35
C ASP A 1166 -7.52 54.12 2.17
N GLU A 1167 -6.42 53.65 2.76
CA GLU A 1167 -5.13 54.37 2.71
C GLU A 1167 -3.98 53.43 3.11
N ASP A 1168 -2.90 53.47 2.34
CA ASP A 1168 -1.65 52.75 2.65
C ASP A 1168 -0.94 53.40 3.84
N MET A 1169 -0.67 52.62 4.89
CA MET A 1169 0.36 52.93 5.88
C MET A 1169 1.18 51.69 6.22
N GLY A 1170 2.48 51.78 5.95
CA GLY A 1170 3.42 50.66 6.05
C GLY A 1170 3.80 50.23 7.48
N LEU A 1171 4.50 49.10 7.56
CA LEU A 1171 5.06 48.54 8.78
C LEU A 1171 6.26 49.38 9.29
N GLU A 1172 6.01 50.40 10.11
CA GLU A 1172 7.10 51.06 10.84
C GLU A 1172 7.61 50.19 12.01
N MET A 1173 8.85 49.72 11.88
CA MET A 1173 9.57 49.07 12.97
C MET A 1173 9.84 50.06 14.11
N ARG A 1174 9.27 49.82 15.30
CA ARG A 1174 9.55 50.66 16.48
C ARG A 1174 10.87 50.28 17.18
N MET A 1175 11.96 50.40 16.43
CA MET A 1175 13.34 50.31 16.94
C MET A 1175 13.66 51.45 17.93
N SER A 1176 14.66 51.23 18.78
CA SER A 1176 15.03 52.11 19.87
C SER A 1176 15.60 53.45 19.41
N ILE A 1177 14.96 54.57 19.76
CA ILE A 1177 15.52 55.91 19.57
C ILE A 1177 16.66 56.15 20.57
N SER A 1178 17.81 56.56 20.07
CA SER A 1178 19.00 56.93 20.85
C SER A 1178 19.37 58.39 20.62
N GLY A 1179 19.63 59.13 21.71
CA GLY A 1179 20.37 60.40 21.68
C GLY A 1179 19.59 61.68 21.37
N LYS A 1180 19.39 62.52 22.39
CA LYS A 1180 19.53 64.00 22.26
C LYS A 1180 20.83 64.39 22.97
N GLY A 1181 21.56 65.38 22.43
CA GLY A 1181 22.97 65.61 22.78
C GLY A 1181 23.27 66.90 23.56
N LYS A 1182 24.54 66.96 24.02
CA LYS A 1182 25.29 68.11 24.60
C LYS A 1182 24.78 68.68 25.95
N GLY A 1183 25.64 68.58 26.98
CA GLY A 1183 25.43 69.09 28.35
C GLY A 1183 25.80 70.58 28.53
N PRO A 1184 26.61 71.01 29.54
CA PRO A 1184 27.45 70.26 30.49
C PRO A 1184 27.10 70.50 31.99
N GLY A 1185 27.81 69.84 32.93
CA GLY A 1185 27.73 70.15 34.37
C GLY A 1185 28.40 69.17 35.36
N ASP A 1186 29.60 69.52 35.84
CA ASP A 1186 30.22 69.30 37.16
C ASP A 1186 30.32 67.93 37.93
N VAL A 1187 31.60 67.54 38.12
CA VAL A 1187 32.31 67.35 39.42
C VAL A 1187 32.24 66.03 40.24
N ASN A 1188 33.43 65.40 40.36
CA ASN A 1188 34.04 64.56 41.44
C ASN A 1188 33.41 63.24 41.95
N GLY A 1189 34.29 62.29 42.36
CA GLY A 1189 33.93 61.21 43.28
C GLY A 1189 34.89 59.99 43.34
N ASN A 1190 36.08 60.11 43.92
CA ASN A 1190 37.04 59.00 44.06
C ASN A 1190 36.71 57.99 45.19
N GLY A 1191 36.93 56.69 44.93
CA GLY A 1191 37.95 55.94 45.67
C GLY A 1191 37.57 54.97 46.82
N GLU A 1192 38.16 53.77 46.76
CA GLU A 1192 38.47 52.84 47.89
C GLU A 1192 37.27 52.21 48.67
N ARG A 1193 37.42 51.17 49.51
CA ARG A 1193 38.61 50.54 50.12
C ARG A 1193 38.45 49.03 50.35
N ARG A 1194 39.57 48.29 50.48
CA ARG A 1194 39.62 46.84 50.81
C ARG A 1194 39.72 46.57 52.32
N ARG A 1195 39.50 45.29 52.69
CA ARG A 1195 40.33 44.46 53.62
C ARG A 1195 39.99 44.41 55.12
N LYS A 1196 39.60 43.21 55.59
CA LYS A 1196 40.29 42.35 56.59
C LYS A 1196 39.57 40.97 56.58
N GLU A 1197 40.17 39.77 56.63
CA GLU A 1197 41.32 39.19 57.37
C GLU A 1197 41.11 39.05 58.89
N LYS A 1198 41.61 38.02 59.61
CA LYS A 1198 42.15 36.66 59.29
C LYS A 1198 42.65 36.04 60.61
N LEU A 1199 42.34 34.78 60.91
CA LEU A 1199 43.10 33.81 61.77
C LEU A 1199 42.49 32.41 61.49
N LEU A 1200 43.19 31.35 61.09
CA LEU A 1200 44.27 30.57 61.75
C LEU A 1200 43.70 29.73 62.93
N ARG A 1201 43.93 28.41 63.08
CA ARG A 1201 44.93 27.54 62.41
C ARG A 1201 44.55 26.03 62.36
N GLU A 1202 45.14 25.32 61.38
CA GLU A 1202 45.79 23.97 61.39
C GLU A 1202 45.41 22.91 62.46
N GLU A 1203 45.47 21.57 62.26
CA GLU A 1203 45.62 20.60 61.13
C GLU A 1203 45.50 19.17 61.77
N ILE A 1204 45.36 17.97 61.15
CA ILE A 1204 45.13 17.39 59.80
C ILE A 1204 44.44 16.00 60.05
N GLY A 1205 43.90 15.20 59.12
CA GLY A 1205 43.72 15.30 57.66
C GLY A 1205 43.12 14.01 57.05
N SER A 1206 42.68 14.09 55.78
CA SER A 1206 42.01 13.03 54.97
C SER A 1206 40.60 12.59 55.46
N GLY A 1207 39.61 12.32 54.60
CA GLY A 1207 39.52 12.43 53.14
C GLY A 1207 38.09 12.75 52.67
N GLU A 1208 37.96 13.22 51.42
CA GLU A 1208 36.74 13.82 50.84
C GLU A 1208 35.68 12.81 50.33
N ARG A 1209 34.39 13.12 50.16
CA ARG A 1209 33.57 14.33 50.47
C ARG A 1209 32.10 13.92 50.67
N GLY A 1210 31.37 14.59 51.57
CA GLY A 1210 29.98 14.29 51.91
C GLY A 1210 28.92 15.19 51.25
N ARG A 1211 27.68 14.70 51.21
CA ARG A 1211 26.45 15.48 50.92
C ARG A 1211 26.17 16.51 52.02
N THR A 1212 25.44 17.58 51.70
CA THR A 1212 24.50 18.18 52.68
C THR A 1212 23.24 18.80 52.05
N ARG A 1213 22.15 18.68 52.81
CA ARG A 1213 20.89 19.45 52.79
C ARG A 1213 20.96 20.43 54.01
N LEU A 1214 20.13 21.45 54.24
CA LEU A 1214 18.77 21.80 53.81
C LEU A 1214 18.51 23.33 54.02
N ARG A 1215 17.29 23.80 53.69
CA ARG A 1215 16.60 25.11 53.91
C ARG A 1215 17.08 26.00 55.09
N GLY A 1216 16.82 27.33 55.08
CA GLY A 1216 16.04 28.19 54.15
C GLY A 1216 15.95 29.65 54.69
N GLY A 1217 15.22 30.61 54.10
CA GLY A 1217 14.29 30.56 52.97
C GLY A 1217 13.84 31.96 52.51
N LEU A 1218 12.58 32.10 52.05
CA LEU A 1218 11.90 33.35 51.62
C LEU A 1218 12.54 34.16 50.46
N LYS A 1219 12.16 33.83 49.22
CA LYS A 1219 12.07 34.80 48.11
C LYS A 1219 10.73 34.67 47.38
N ARG A 1220 10.10 35.81 47.11
CA ARG A 1220 8.85 35.99 46.38
C ARG A 1220 9.07 35.65 44.90
N GLN A 1221 8.56 34.51 44.42
CA GLN A 1221 8.74 34.12 43.02
C GLN A 1221 7.88 35.00 42.10
N LYS A 1222 8.52 35.63 41.12
CA LYS A 1222 7.84 36.08 39.89
C LYS A 1222 7.43 34.84 39.10
N SER A 1223 6.31 34.91 38.37
CA SER A 1223 6.06 33.96 37.28
C SER A 1223 7.24 34.00 36.33
N MET A 1224 7.71 32.81 35.93
CA MET A 1224 8.93 32.66 35.14
C MET A 1224 8.60 31.93 33.85
N VAL A 1225 9.31 32.27 32.79
CA VAL A 1225 9.32 31.59 31.49
C VAL A 1225 8.11 31.87 30.59
N SER A 1226 8.16 33.00 29.87
CA SER A 1226 8.25 32.85 28.42
C SER A 1226 9.67 32.38 28.07
N LEU A 1227 9.81 31.39 27.19
CA LEU A 1227 11.13 30.94 26.72
C LEU A 1227 11.58 31.86 25.59
N ALA A 1228 12.62 32.65 25.82
CA ALA A 1228 13.46 33.14 24.74
C ALA A 1228 14.55 32.09 24.49
N SER A 1229 14.37 31.27 23.45
CA SER A 1229 15.35 30.24 23.05
C SER A 1229 15.24 29.95 21.56
N GLU A 1230 16.20 30.50 20.79
CA GLU A 1230 16.75 30.17 19.45
C GLU A 1230 15.88 29.61 18.29
N ASP A 1231 14.74 29.00 18.54
CA ASP A 1231 13.91 28.32 17.53
C ASP A 1231 12.43 28.70 17.70
N ASP A 1232 12.02 29.76 17.01
CA ASP A 1232 10.61 30.16 16.88
C ASP A 1232 9.85 29.21 15.95
N LEU A 1233 9.74 27.95 16.37
CA LEU A 1233 9.09 26.88 15.62
C LEU A 1233 7.57 27.11 15.52
N LEU A 1234 6.97 27.77 16.52
CA LEU A 1234 5.55 28.08 16.54
C LEU A 1234 5.27 29.24 15.56
N GLY A 1235 6.07 30.31 15.56
CA GLY A 1235 5.99 31.37 14.57
C GLY A 1235 6.31 30.89 13.15
N ARG A 1236 7.38 30.11 12.92
CA ARG A 1236 7.69 29.54 11.59
C ARG A 1236 6.59 28.63 11.05
N ARG A 1237 6.04 27.73 11.88
CA ARG A 1237 4.97 26.82 11.46
C ARG A 1237 3.63 27.54 11.30
N MET A 1238 3.37 28.57 12.10
CA MET A 1238 2.27 29.50 11.85
C MET A 1238 2.47 30.26 10.54
N LEU A 1239 3.63 30.87 10.26
CA LEU A 1239 3.89 31.61 9.03
C LEU A 1239 3.63 30.75 7.78
N GLY A 1240 4.16 29.52 7.73
CA GLY A 1240 3.93 28.60 6.61
C GLY A 1240 2.47 28.15 6.41
N LEU A 1241 1.66 28.08 7.49
CA LEU A 1241 0.23 27.73 7.41
C LEU A 1241 -0.68 28.95 7.22
N VAL A 1242 -0.28 30.12 7.75
CA VAL A 1242 -1.08 31.34 7.81
C VAL A 1242 -0.88 32.21 6.56
N GLY A 1243 0.27 32.16 5.89
CA GLY A 1243 0.48 32.85 4.60
C GLY A 1243 -0.58 32.46 3.56
N GLY A 1244 -0.90 31.16 3.45
CA GLY A 1244 -2.00 30.68 2.60
C GLY A 1244 -3.42 31.01 3.09
N LEU A 1245 -3.58 31.51 4.33
CA LEU A 1245 -4.87 31.86 4.94
C LEU A 1245 -5.12 33.39 5.00
N THR A 1246 -4.10 34.23 4.82
CA THR A 1246 -4.22 35.70 4.84
C THR A 1246 -4.51 36.30 3.47
N GLY A 1247 -4.21 35.60 2.38
CA GLY A 1247 -4.60 36.01 1.03
C GLY A 1247 -3.81 37.21 0.47
N ARG A 1248 -2.67 37.56 1.06
CA ARG A 1248 -1.65 38.37 0.38
C ARG A 1248 -0.78 37.43 -0.46
N GLY A 1249 -0.69 37.68 -1.76
CA GLY A 1249 0.29 37.01 -2.62
C GLY A 1249 1.69 37.57 -2.40
N ASP A 1250 2.70 36.81 -2.84
CA ASP A 1250 4.05 37.34 -3.00
C ASP A 1250 4.09 38.28 -4.21
N ASP A 1251 4.46 39.54 -3.99
CA ASP A 1251 4.77 40.53 -5.04
C ASP A 1251 6.19 41.07 -4.78
N GLY A 1252 7.12 40.74 -5.68
CA GLY A 1252 8.54 41.09 -5.59
C GLY A 1252 9.34 40.19 -4.65
N GLY A 1253 10.58 39.81 -4.98
CA GLY A 1253 11.36 40.07 -6.19
C GLY A 1253 12.75 39.45 -6.05
N ALA A 1254 13.48 39.28 -7.16
CA ALA A 1254 14.85 38.79 -7.11
C ALA A 1254 15.83 39.94 -6.86
N ASP A 1255 16.71 39.79 -5.86
CA ASP A 1255 18.13 40.16 -5.88
C ASP A 1255 18.81 39.61 -4.60
N ASP A 1256 20.11 39.28 -4.71
CA ASP A 1256 21.03 38.63 -3.72
C ASP A 1256 20.61 37.26 -3.12
#